data_AF-A0A3R6YRV7-F1
#
_entry.id   AF-A0A3R6YRV7-F1
#
_cell.length_a   1.000
_cell.length_b   1.000
_cell.length_c   1.000
_cell.angle_alpha   90.00
_cell.angle_beta   90.00
_cell.angle_gamma   90.00
#
_symmetry.space_group_name_H-M   'P 1'
#
loop_
_entity.id
_entity.type
_entity.pdbx_description
1 polymer ?
#
loop_
_entity_poly.entity_id
_entity_poly.type
_entity_poly.pdbx_seq_one_letter_code
_entity_poly.pdbx_strand_id
1 'polypeptide(L)'
;MYSSRHHHGRYGQVLEAFAPAVTPYIESQLAHVGRVRVDEQLRRGVHKINSITMTKNVMTSHIQVDDTLWMQGSVEMYGKVLDVHRFLLGHNEDMHAMRSLFGEVFLDGYVLRSLASGGPHERMRVTWMALQAPHTSFNDRDYVFLQYADVYVRDHDQLRQETQTTPANPALLTASHVWESVDLDGVPPLDSLGLTRQRISSWGFLVEAIDNGRVRVTMTVNQPKASAPHRSWMDKLVVALHRLEGLLYDHFDNGPCCHACTKTFTLLRRRLQCKQCKMSYCSKCAAPGGDLVVICRGCASRADNHHQPHSDQVPTAGNGGCDWVVLALYTLALPPIVCFDDDVTIDIYSRIFISKALVLVGGVSFILSQCIIVVKFAITEMLLDPRTATEARVHHVQSIRWLLYPRAQILVWLTASTVVVAPILHLLLFLPDTFTSNDLINGVHPVTQTLNIISSLEVAAMTIISWGLTRKISLVVDNFGLRATYLSISKYSAICLTGYGLTSLLPLLGVAEFLDEFYATTMIVMHGSQALCFMLITMPLRQSYLTVFYRYLSTSEGYAAVLTFCRMELAPELLLAWHEVEKFKRGEVTVDYIYAKVLDLHSELFQVDLADEVRNIAVSFRSWKNKVDVLLQPGDIAAARAGVVEAAKLASFVPAPARPSESRPLYDATFFHPLSAELLRLLYLHVLPRFEEFPQSSDWIVFRNGEKAMVSLDAVDNMVRKTVVVSRPLASMTPNIEDIPHGRRMLAMPQEELR
;
A
#
# COMPACT_ATOMS: atom_id res chain seq x y z
N MET A 1 -15.54 37.60 46.12
CA MET A 1 -16.77 36.81 46.38
C MET A 1 -17.56 36.70 45.09
N TYR A 2 -17.31 35.66 44.30
CA TYR A 2 -18.21 35.23 43.23
C TYR A 2 -18.33 33.71 43.35
N SER A 3 -19.48 33.28 43.85
CA SER A 3 -19.89 31.89 44.00
C SER A 3 -20.13 31.30 42.62
N SER A 4 -19.31 30.31 42.22
CA SER A 4 -19.60 29.47 41.06
C SER A 4 -20.73 28.52 41.44
N ARG A 5 -21.92 28.76 40.89
CA ARG A 5 -23.03 27.80 40.93
C ARG A 5 -22.62 26.56 40.13
N HIS A 6 -22.08 25.55 40.82
CA HIS A 6 -21.99 24.19 40.27
C HIS A 6 -23.42 23.66 40.13
N HIS A 7 -23.79 23.20 38.95
CA HIS A 7 -25.06 22.53 38.71
C HIS A 7 -25.08 21.20 39.49
N HIS A 8 -25.60 21.21 40.71
CA HIS A 8 -25.80 19.98 41.48
C HIS A 8 -26.92 19.16 40.82
N GLY A 9 -26.67 17.86 40.63
CA GLY A 9 -27.64 16.91 40.06
C GLY A 9 -28.85 16.67 40.97
N ARG A 10 -29.73 15.74 40.57
CA ARG A 10 -31.02 15.45 41.24
C ARG A 10 -30.84 15.18 42.75
N TYR A 11 -29.71 14.61 43.14
CA TYR A 11 -29.42 14.25 44.53
C TYR A 11 -28.21 14.99 45.11
N GLY A 12 -28.01 16.26 44.72
CA GLY A 12 -26.88 17.09 45.18
C GLY A 12 -26.68 17.16 46.71
N GLN A 13 -27.75 17.03 47.49
CA GLN A 13 -27.69 16.98 48.96
C GLN A 13 -26.79 15.87 49.52
N VAL A 14 -26.50 14.84 48.73
CA VAL A 14 -25.55 13.77 49.06
C VAL A 14 -24.15 14.31 49.32
N LEU A 15 -23.69 15.28 48.51
CA LEU A 15 -22.35 15.87 48.66
C LEU A 15 -22.20 16.68 49.95
N GLU A 16 -23.30 17.25 50.43
CA GLU A 16 -23.32 18.02 51.69
C GLU A 16 -23.47 17.11 52.91
N ALA A 17 -24.24 16.02 52.78
CA ALA A 17 -24.55 15.13 53.89
C ALA A 17 -23.52 14.01 54.11
N PHE A 18 -22.82 13.57 53.06
CA PHE A 18 -21.88 12.44 53.14
C PHE A 18 -20.43 12.89 53.24
N ALA A 19 -19.79 12.50 54.34
CA ALA A 19 -18.39 12.74 54.60
C ALA A 19 -17.73 11.43 55.07
N PRO A 20 -17.29 10.56 54.13
CA PRO A 20 -16.75 9.24 54.48
C PRO A 20 -15.49 9.37 55.35
N ALA A 21 -15.56 8.82 56.56
CA ALA A 21 -14.47 8.81 57.53
C ALA A 21 -13.43 7.73 57.16
N VAL A 22 -12.53 8.05 56.23
CA VAL A 22 -11.44 7.16 55.83
C VAL A 22 -10.14 7.57 56.53
N THR A 23 -9.69 6.74 57.46
CA THR A 23 -8.35 6.82 58.07
C THR A 23 -7.33 6.08 57.22
N PRO A 24 -6.01 6.30 57.39
CA PRO A 24 -4.98 5.56 56.65
C PRO A 24 -5.09 4.02 56.83
N TYR A 25 -5.57 3.57 58.01
CA TYR A 25 -5.84 2.16 58.25
C TYR A 25 -7.00 1.64 57.38
N ILE A 26 -8.14 2.34 57.37
CA ILE A 26 -9.30 1.98 56.54
C ILE A 26 -8.92 2.02 55.06
N GLU A 27 -8.14 3.02 54.64
CA GLU A 27 -7.63 3.13 53.28
C GLU A 27 -6.79 1.89 52.87
N SER A 28 -5.92 1.42 53.75
CA SER A 28 -5.14 0.20 53.51
C SER A 28 -6.02 -1.06 53.41
N GLN A 29 -7.09 -1.15 54.21
CA GLN A 29 -8.06 -2.24 54.13
C GLN A 29 -8.86 -2.18 52.83
N LEU A 30 -9.33 -1.01 52.42
CA LEU A 30 -10.03 -0.82 51.14
C LEU A 30 -9.13 -1.19 49.96
N ALA A 31 -7.85 -0.80 49.99
CA ALA A 31 -6.88 -1.19 48.97
C ALA A 31 -6.68 -2.72 48.93
N HIS A 32 -6.65 -3.37 50.09
CA HIS A 32 -6.57 -4.84 50.17
C HIS A 32 -7.83 -5.50 49.57
N VAL A 33 -9.03 -5.01 49.92
CA VAL A 33 -10.30 -5.50 49.35
C VAL A 33 -10.31 -5.34 47.83
N GLY A 34 -9.94 -4.17 47.32
CA GLY A 34 -9.86 -3.89 45.88
C GLY A 34 -8.95 -4.88 45.16
N ARG A 35 -7.72 -5.08 45.65
CA ARG A 35 -6.77 -6.03 45.06
C ARG A 35 -7.25 -7.48 45.10
N VAL A 36 -7.84 -7.92 46.22
CA VAL A 36 -8.40 -9.27 46.34
C VAL A 36 -9.52 -9.50 45.33
N ARG A 37 -10.41 -8.52 45.15
CA ARG A 37 -11.51 -8.61 44.18
C ARG A 37 -11.02 -8.58 42.73
N VAL A 38 -9.99 -7.80 42.43
CA VAL A 38 -9.37 -7.82 41.10
C VAL A 38 -8.74 -9.17 40.81
N ASP A 39 -8.01 -9.73 41.77
CA ASP A 39 -7.42 -11.07 41.65
C ASP A 39 -8.50 -12.14 41.45
N GLU A 40 -9.61 -12.05 42.19
CA GLU A 40 -10.78 -12.91 42.02
C GLU A 40 -11.37 -12.79 40.61
N GLN A 41 -11.58 -11.56 40.11
CA GLN A 41 -12.14 -11.31 38.77
C GLN A 41 -11.21 -11.80 37.65
N LEU A 42 -9.90 -11.65 37.81
CA LEU A 42 -8.89 -12.07 36.84
C LEU A 42 -8.65 -13.58 36.82
N ARG A 43 -8.59 -14.23 38.00
CA ARG A 43 -8.35 -15.68 38.12
C ARG A 43 -9.58 -16.53 37.85
N ARG A 44 -10.76 -16.07 38.27
CA ARG A 44 -12.01 -16.80 37.98
C ARG A 44 -12.42 -16.74 36.53
N GLY A 45 -11.75 -15.88 35.74
CA GLY A 45 -11.90 -15.72 34.30
C GLY A 45 -13.33 -16.01 33.86
N VAL A 46 -14.24 -15.04 33.99
CA VAL A 46 -15.55 -15.08 33.32
C VAL A 46 -16.19 -16.48 33.42
N HIS A 47 -16.68 -16.86 34.61
CA HIS A 47 -17.19 -18.20 34.94
C HIS A 47 -17.65 -19.02 33.71
N LYS A 48 -17.07 -20.21 33.48
CA LYS A 48 -17.40 -21.13 32.36
C LYS A 48 -18.90 -21.12 32.05
N ILE A 49 -19.23 -20.57 30.87
CA ILE A 49 -20.56 -20.13 30.47
C ILE A 49 -21.37 -21.31 29.92
N ASN A 50 -22.56 -21.54 30.48
CA ASN A 50 -23.47 -22.61 30.04
C ASN A 50 -24.62 -22.14 29.14
N SER A 51 -24.90 -20.84 29.05
CA SER A 51 -25.91 -20.30 28.14
C SER A 51 -25.48 -18.95 27.58
N ILE A 52 -25.37 -18.86 26.25
CA ILE A 52 -24.99 -17.64 25.53
C ILE A 52 -26.25 -17.14 24.81
N THR A 53 -26.72 -15.97 25.20
CA THR A 53 -27.75 -15.22 24.47
C THR A 53 -27.09 -13.98 23.89
N MET A 54 -27.44 -13.59 22.66
CA MET A 54 -26.85 -12.40 22.02
C MET A 54 -27.92 -11.34 21.82
N THR A 55 -27.76 -10.20 22.46
CA THR A 55 -28.69 -9.08 22.39
C THR A 55 -27.91 -7.81 22.07
N LYS A 56 -28.22 -7.14 20.94
CA LYS A 56 -27.54 -5.90 20.50
C LYS A 56 -26.01 -6.02 20.50
N ASN A 57 -25.47 -7.11 19.95
CA ASN A 57 -24.02 -7.42 19.91
C ASN A 57 -23.34 -7.60 21.28
N VAL A 58 -24.12 -7.74 22.36
CA VAL A 58 -23.62 -8.13 23.68
C VAL A 58 -23.93 -9.60 23.90
N MET A 59 -22.91 -10.40 24.17
CA MET A 59 -23.05 -11.78 24.59
C MET A 59 -23.38 -11.79 26.08
N THR A 60 -24.58 -12.22 26.44
CA THR A 60 -25.04 -12.30 27.83
C THR A 60 -25.06 -13.75 28.30
N SER A 61 -24.52 -13.96 29.50
CA SER A 61 -24.51 -15.23 30.22
C SER A 61 -24.98 -15.02 31.66
N HIS A 62 -25.55 -16.08 32.24
CA HIS A 62 -25.92 -16.06 33.64
C HIS A 62 -25.66 -17.43 34.25
N ILE A 63 -25.27 -17.41 35.53
CA ILE A 63 -25.03 -18.60 36.33
C ILE A 63 -25.64 -18.32 37.70
N GLN A 64 -26.37 -19.29 38.21
CA GLN A 64 -26.84 -19.24 39.58
C GLN A 64 -25.88 -20.07 40.41
N VAL A 65 -25.22 -19.43 41.38
CA VAL A 65 -24.35 -20.08 42.35
C VAL A 65 -24.95 -19.82 43.73
N ASP A 66 -25.34 -20.89 44.41
CA ASP A 66 -26.08 -20.84 45.67
C ASP A 66 -27.36 -19.96 45.55
N ASP A 67 -27.50 -18.98 46.45
CA ASP A 67 -28.55 -17.96 46.46
C ASP A 67 -28.14 -16.66 45.77
N THR A 68 -27.13 -16.67 44.89
CA THR A 68 -26.72 -15.47 44.15
C THR A 68 -26.84 -15.71 42.64
N LEU A 69 -27.54 -14.81 41.96
CA LEU A 69 -27.57 -14.77 40.51
C LEU A 69 -26.39 -13.95 40.01
N TRP A 70 -25.53 -14.58 39.23
CA TRP A 70 -24.46 -13.91 38.50
C TRP A 70 -24.89 -13.71 37.06
N MET A 71 -24.75 -12.49 36.58
CA MET A 71 -24.93 -12.15 35.18
C MET A 71 -23.68 -11.50 34.65
N GLN A 72 -23.38 -11.82 33.41
CA GLN A 72 -22.24 -11.30 32.72
C GLN A 72 -22.64 -10.95 31.31
N GLY A 73 -22.01 -9.91 30.77
CA GLY A 73 -22.02 -9.75 29.33
C GLY A 73 -20.78 -9.12 28.80
N SER A 74 -20.53 -9.46 27.54
CA SER A 74 -19.27 -9.20 26.86
C SER A 74 -19.55 -8.61 25.50
N VAL A 75 -18.80 -7.56 25.17
CA VAL A 75 -18.81 -6.93 23.87
C VAL A 75 -17.38 -6.87 23.34
N GLU A 76 -17.21 -7.19 22.07
CA GLU A 76 -15.94 -7.03 21.36
C GLU A 76 -16.01 -5.79 20.47
N MET A 77 -15.03 -4.90 20.59
CA MET A 77 -14.99 -3.68 19.81
C MET A 77 -13.56 -3.27 19.44
N TYR A 78 -13.42 -2.38 18.47
CA TYR A 78 -12.11 -1.78 18.15
C TYR A 78 -11.75 -0.67 19.15
N GLY A 79 -10.53 -0.73 19.68
CA GLY A 79 -10.04 0.25 20.64
C GLY A 79 -8.77 -0.20 21.35
N LYS A 80 -8.32 0.58 22.32
CA LYS A 80 -7.21 0.22 23.22
C LYS A 80 -7.73 0.07 24.64
N VAL A 81 -7.15 -0.87 25.38
CA VAL A 81 -7.50 -1.15 26.79
C VAL A 81 -7.42 0.13 27.63
N LEU A 82 -6.37 0.93 27.44
CA LEU A 82 -6.17 2.19 28.15
C LEU A 82 -7.24 3.24 27.85
N ASP A 83 -7.81 3.26 26.64
CA ASP A 83 -8.82 4.24 26.27
C ASP A 83 -10.15 3.91 26.96
N VAL A 84 -10.52 2.63 26.99
CA VAL A 84 -11.67 2.14 27.75
C VAL A 84 -11.47 2.38 29.24
N HIS A 85 -10.29 2.06 29.76
CA HIS A 85 -9.95 2.27 31.17
C HIS A 85 -10.11 3.73 31.59
N ARG A 86 -9.55 4.67 30.81
CA ARG A 86 -9.68 6.11 31.06
C ARG A 86 -11.13 6.59 30.98
N PHE A 87 -11.90 6.09 30.01
CA PHE A 87 -13.32 6.41 29.90
C PHE A 87 -14.08 5.96 31.15
N LEU A 88 -13.90 4.71 31.59
CA LEU A 88 -14.57 4.15 32.77
C LEU A 88 -14.17 4.85 34.08
N LEU A 89 -12.96 5.42 34.16
CA LEU A 89 -12.52 6.22 35.31
C LEU A 89 -13.20 7.61 35.38
N GLY A 90 -13.64 8.16 34.25
CA GLY A 90 -14.14 9.53 34.15
C GLY A 90 -13.05 10.59 34.34
N HIS A 91 -13.34 11.84 33.96
CA HIS A 91 -12.40 12.98 34.08
C HIS A 91 -12.67 13.90 35.29
N ASN A 92 -13.85 13.86 35.92
CA ASN A 92 -14.28 14.77 36.98
C ASN A 92 -14.92 14.03 38.18
N GLU A 93 -15.38 14.76 39.20
CA GLU A 93 -16.15 14.26 40.35
C GLU A 93 -17.53 13.68 39.95
N ASP A 94 -17.98 13.97 38.74
CA ASP A 94 -19.22 13.45 38.16
C ASP A 94 -18.99 12.09 37.48
N MET A 95 -19.84 11.10 37.78
CA MET A 95 -19.80 9.76 37.18
C MET A 95 -20.35 9.74 35.73
N HIS A 96 -19.87 10.66 34.88
CA HIS A 96 -20.34 10.87 33.51
C HIS A 96 -20.30 9.59 32.66
N ALA A 97 -19.25 8.78 32.81
CA ALA A 97 -19.12 7.51 32.09
C ALA A 97 -20.30 6.57 32.36
N MET A 98 -20.74 6.50 33.62
CA MET A 98 -21.82 5.63 34.05
C MET A 98 -23.19 6.17 33.64
N ARG A 99 -23.38 7.49 33.74
CA ARG A 99 -24.56 8.16 33.18
C ARG A 99 -24.71 7.90 31.69
N SER A 100 -23.61 8.02 30.94
CA SER A 100 -23.61 7.82 29.49
C SER A 100 -23.87 6.36 29.11
N LEU A 101 -23.26 5.42 29.84
CA LEU A 101 -23.39 3.99 29.58
C LEU A 101 -24.82 3.50 29.91
N PHE A 102 -25.28 3.73 31.14
CA PHE A 102 -26.54 3.18 31.63
C PHE A 102 -27.78 4.02 31.27
N GLY A 103 -27.61 5.28 30.86
CA GLY A 103 -28.70 6.18 30.48
C GLY A 103 -29.74 6.28 31.59
N GLU A 104 -31.00 6.00 31.27
CA GLU A 104 -32.14 6.13 32.19
C GLU A 104 -32.06 5.25 33.44
N VAL A 105 -31.29 4.15 33.42
CA VAL A 105 -31.10 3.30 34.60
C VAL A 105 -30.24 3.99 35.65
N PHE A 106 -29.35 4.90 35.23
CA PHE A 106 -28.53 5.70 36.13
C PHE A 106 -29.25 7.01 36.44
N LEU A 107 -29.63 7.18 37.71
CA LEU A 107 -30.33 8.38 38.15
C LEU A 107 -29.34 9.50 38.48
N ASP A 108 -28.34 9.19 39.30
CA ASP A 108 -27.27 10.14 39.67
C ASP A 108 -26.09 9.40 40.32
N GLY A 109 -24.95 10.09 40.47
CA GLY A 109 -23.81 9.52 41.17
C GLY A 109 -22.64 10.49 41.33
N TYR A 110 -21.95 10.34 42.46
CA TYR A 110 -20.94 11.28 42.96
C TYR A 110 -19.71 10.55 43.48
N VAL A 111 -18.53 11.11 43.23
CA VAL A 111 -17.29 10.71 43.91
C VAL A 111 -17.26 11.38 45.28
N LEU A 112 -17.40 10.60 46.36
CA LEU A 112 -17.39 11.12 47.73
C LEU A 112 -15.96 11.39 48.21
N ARG A 113 -15.01 10.52 47.85
CA ARG A 113 -13.60 10.65 48.24
C ARG A 113 -12.68 9.90 47.29
N SER A 114 -11.61 10.56 46.84
CA SER A 114 -10.49 9.90 46.16
C SER A 114 -9.44 9.47 47.18
N LEU A 115 -8.91 8.26 47.01
CA LEU A 115 -7.90 7.66 47.88
C LEU A 115 -6.54 7.59 47.15
N ALA A 116 -5.47 7.39 47.91
CA ALA A 116 -4.12 7.30 47.39
C ALA A 116 -3.97 6.12 46.41
N SER A 117 -3.29 6.36 45.29
CA SER A 117 -2.96 5.37 44.27
C SER A 117 -1.48 4.97 44.38
N GLY A 118 -1.17 3.68 44.33
CA GLY A 118 0.19 3.15 44.34
C GLY A 118 0.84 3.04 42.96
N GLY A 119 0.05 2.89 41.90
CA GLY A 119 0.52 2.77 40.50
C GLY A 119 0.11 3.93 39.58
N PRO A 120 0.70 4.01 38.36
CA PRO A 120 0.38 5.06 37.37
C PRO A 120 -1.05 4.96 36.82
N HIS A 121 -1.60 3.75 36.74
CA HIS A 121 -2.96 3.48 36.27
C HIS A 121 -3.93 3.12 37.41
N GLU A 122 -3.41 2.95 38.63
CA GLU A 122 -4.22 2.60 39.79
C GLU A 122 -5.07 3.80 40.22
N ARG A 123 -6.36 3.57 40.43
CA ARG A 123 -7.30 4.54 40.98
C ARG A 123 -8.22 3.88 41.99
N MET A 124 -8.33 4.50 43.14
CA MET A 124 -9.20 4.06 44.23
C MET A 124 -10.08 5.22 44.70
N ARG A 125 -11.40 5.02 44.73
CA ARG A 125 -12.38 6.04 45.09
C ARG A 125 -13.55 5.45 45.84
N VAL A 126 -14.13 6.21 46.76
CA VAL A 126 -15.44 5.93 47.35
C VAL A 126 -16.48 6.74 46.56
N THR A 127 -17.48 6.05 46.04
CA THR A 127 -18.50 6.62 45.17
C THR A 127 -19.88 6.30 45.69
N TRP A 128 -20.82 7.21 45.47
CA TRP A 128 -22.24 6.98 45.71
C TRP A 128 -22.98 6.97 44.37
N MET A 129 -23.91 6.04 44.20
CA MET A 129 -24.67 5.88 42.96
C MET A 129 -26.13 5.56 43.24
N ALA A 130 -27.03 6.23 42.53
CA ALA A 130 -28.45 5.94 42.52
C ALA A 130 -28.86 5.30 41.19
N LEU A 131 -29.55 4.16 41.27
CA LEU A 131 -30.04 3.40 40.12
C LEU A 131 -31.56 3.23 40.20
N GLN A 132 -32.19 3.23 39.02
CA GLN A 132 -33.62 3.00 38.90
C GLN A 132 -33.99 1.61 39.42
N ALA A 133 -35.11 1.54 40.13
CA ALA A 133 -35.71 0.29 40.55
C ALA A 133 -36.04 -0.63 39.36
N PRO A 134 -35.99 -1.95 39.55
CA PRO A 134 -36.30 -2.91 38.49
C PRO A 134 -37.76 -2.90 38.04
N HIS A 135 -38.67 -2.45 38.92
CA HIS A 135 -40.09 -2.30 38.66
C HIS A 135 -40.63 -1.09 39.41
N THR A 136 -41.65 -0.42 38.87
CA THR A 136 -42.24 0.81 39.41
C THR A 136 -42.88 0.65 40.80
N SER A 137 -43.07 -0.59 41.25
CA SER A 137 -43.59 -0.91 42.59
C SER A 137 -42.52 -0.86 43.69
N PHE A 138 -41.25 -0.72 43.34
CA PHE A 138 -40.14 -0.62 44.29
C PHE A 138 -39.56 0.79 44.27
N ASN A 139 -39.04 1.21 45.41
CA ASN A 139 -38.25 2.44 45.50
C ASN A 139 -36.94 2.29 44.73
N ASP A 140 -36.50 3.39 44.13
CA ASP A 140 -35.18 3.53 43.53
C ASP A 140 -34.10 3.24 44.58
N ARG A 141 -32.92 2.83 44.12
CA ARG A 141 -31.89 2.24 44.98
C ARG A 141 -30.66 3.11 45.04
N ASP A 142 -30.02 3.17 46.20
CA ASP A 142 -28.71 3.80 46.34
C ASP A 142 -27.66 2.80 46.81
N TYR A 143 -26.42 3.08 46.42
CA TYR A 143 -25.25 2.24 46.66
C TYR A 143 -24.06 3.10 47.03
N VAL A 144 -23.23 2.60 47.95
CA VAL A 144 -21.92 3.19 48.28
C VAL A 144 -20.87 2.17 47.90
N PHE A 145 -20.06 2.49 46.89
CA PHE A 145 -19.07 1.61 46.31
C PHE A 145 -17.65 2.08 46.59
N LEU A 146 -16.79 1.13 46.95
CA LEU A 146 -15.37 1.22 46.68
C LEU A 146 -15.16 0.92 45.19
N GLN A 147 -14.78 1.93 44.41
CA GLN A 147 -14.29 1.79 43.06
C GLN A 147 -12.77 1.60 43.11
N TYR A 148 -12.29 0.41 42.76
CA TYR A 148 -10.87 0.12 42.55
C TYR A 148 -10.64 -0.22 41.08
N ALA A 149 -9.67 0.41 40.45
CA ALA A 149 -9.35 0.16 39.05
C ALA A 149 -7.85 0.22 38.80
N ASP A 150 -7.35 -0.70 37.98
CA ASP A 150 -5.92 -0.79 37.67
C ASP A 150 -5.68 -1.56 36.35
N VAL A 151 -4.45 -1.51 35.85
CA VAL A 151 -4.01 -2.14 34.60
C VAL A 151 -2.91 -3.16 34.88
N TYR A 152 -3.07 -4.34 34.29
CA TYR A 152 -2.17 -5.48 34.42
C TYR A 152 -1.68 -5.95 33.05
N VAL A 153 -0.48 -6.50 33.01
CA VAL A 153 0.04 -7.27 31.88
C VAL A 153 -0.17 -8.74 32.19
N ARG A 154 -0.84 -9.45 31.29
CA ARG A 154 -1.00 -10.90 31.37
C ARG A 154 0.07 -11.56 30.50
N ASP A 155 1.06 -12.16 31.13
CA ASP A 155 2.10 -12.95 30.47
C ASP A 155 1.93 -14.41 30.87
N HIS A 156 1.38 -15.21 29.96
CA HIS A 156 0.94 -16.58 30.23
C HIS A 156 0.06 -16.67 31.50
N ASP A 157 0.58 -17.27 32.57
CA ASP A 157 -0.10 -17.47 33.87
C ASP A 157 0.28 -16.43 34.94
N GLN A 158 1.22 -15.52 34.64
CA GLN A 158 1.63 -14.47 35.58
C GLN A 158 0.92 -13.15 35.26
N LEU A 159 0.21 -12.64 36.27
CA LEU A 159 -0.37 -11.30 36.27
C LEU A 159 0.58 -10.34 36.96
N ARG A 160 1.04 -9.33 36.24
CA ARG A 160 1.89 -8.27 36.78
C ARG A 160 1.23 -6.92 36.60
N GLN A 161 1.29 -6.08 37.62
CA GLN A 161 0.79 -4.70 37.54
C GLN A 161 1.63 -3.92 36.52
N GLU A 162 0.97 -3.14 35.66
CA GLU A 162 1.66 -2.29 34.68
C GLU A 162 2.23 -1.06 35.39
N THR A 163 3.56 -0.98 35.46
CA THR A 163 4.28 0.10 36.15
C THR A 163 4.71 1.22 35.22
N GLN A 164 4.63 1.02 33.90
CA GLN A 164 4.98 2.04 32.91
C GLN A 164 3.74 2.84 32.49
N THR A 165 3.91 4.16 32.36
CA THR A 165 2.86 5.06 31.83
C THR A 165 2.52 4.75 30.38
N THR A 166 3.50 4.26 29.61
CA THR A 166 3.33 3.79 28.23
C THR A 166 3.75 2.32 28.16
N PRO A 167 2.80 1.39 28.02
CA PRO A 167 3.10 -0.04 28.07
C PRO A 167 3.87 -0.50 26.83
N ALA A 168 4.88 -1.35 27.05
CA ALA A 168 5.75 -1.87 25.99
C ALA A 168 5.02 -2.79 25.00
N ASN A 169 4.08 -3.60 25.48
CA ASN A 169 3.27 -4.48 24.63
C ASN A 169 1.76 -4.30 24.91
N PRO A 170 1.05 -3.46 24.12
CA PRO A 170 -0.36 -3.16 24.35
C PRO A 170 -1.30 -4.35 24.08
N ALA A 171 -0.82 -5.40 23.41
CA ALA A 171 -1.61 -6.59 23.10
C ALA A 171 -1.80 -7.53 24.31
N LEU A 172 -1.02 -7.35 25.37
CA LEU A 172 -1.07 -8.19 26.59
C LEU A 172 -1.73 -7.49 27.78
N LEU A 173 -2.32 -6.31 27.54
CA LEU A 173 -2.92 -5.51 28.60
C LEU A 173 -4.30 -6.00 28.97
N THR A 174 -4.57 -5.96 30.27
CA THR A 174 -5.87 -6.19 30.86
C THR A 174 -6.14 -5.12 31.91
N ALA A 175 -7.22 -4.35 31.76
CA ALA A 175 -7.67 -3.43 32.79
C ALA A 175 -8.83 -4.04 33.58
N SER A 176 -8.80 -3.86 34.89
CA SER A 176 -9.85 -4.32 35.79
C SER A 176 -10.45 -3.14 36.53
N HIS A 177 -11.78 -3.10 36.61
CA HIS A 177 -12.55 -2.14 37.39
C HIS A 177 -13.50 -2.92 38.29
N VAL A 178 -13.30 -2.84 39.59
CA VAL A 178 -14.12 -3.48 40.60
C VAL A 178 -14.87 -2.42 41.38
N TRP A 179 -16.18 -2.62 41.54
CA TRP A 179 -16.99 -1.91 42.51
C TRP A 179 -17.51 -2.88 43.57
N GLU A 180 -17.14 -2.61 44.81
CA GLU A 180 -17.57 -3.39 45.98
C GLU A 180 -18.38 -2.50 46.91
N SER A 181 -19.56 -2.95 47.34
CA SER A 181 -20.34 -2.17 48.33
C SER A 181 -19.63 -2.15 49.68
N VAL A 182 -19.45 -0.95 50.23
CA VAL A 182 -18.77 -0.73 51.52
C VAL A 182 -19.65 0.03 52.48
N ASP A 183 -19.52 -0.31 53.76
CA ASP A 183 -20.14 0.44 54.85
C ASP A 183 -19.05 1.31 55.47
N LEU A 184 -19.25 2.62 55.42
CA LEU A 184 -18.32 3.60 55.98
C LEU A 184 -19.08 4.56 56.89
N ASP A 185 -18.43 4.96 57.96
CA ASP A 185 -18.95 5.99 58.86
C ASP A 185 -19.07 7.33 58.11
N GLY A 186 -20.14 8.08 58.41
CA GLY A 186 -20.44 9.35 57.74
C GLY A 186 -21.18 9.21 56.40
N VAL A 187 -21.68 8.01 56.06
CA VAL A 187 -22.44 7.74 54.82
C VAL A 187 -23.74 6.94 55.05
N PRO A 188 -24.58 7.30 56.05
CA PRO A 188 -25.81 6.56 56.35
C PRO A 188 -26.84 6.67 55.21
N PRO A 189 -27.81 5.75 55.09
CA PRO A 189 -28.96 5.95 54.21
C PRO A 189 -29.68 7.27 54.54
N LEU A 190 -30.03 8.05 53.52
CA LEU A 190 -30.77 9.31 53.69
C LEU A 190 -32.23 9.11 53.34
N ASP A 191 -33.08 9.02 54.35
CA ASP A 191 -34.52 8.79 54.17
C ASP A 191 -35.19 9.91 53.34
N SER A 192 -34.66 11.13 53.38
CA SER A 192 -35.15 12.29 52.61
C SER A 192 -35.03 12.11 51.09
N LEU A 193 -34.22 11.17 50.61
CA LEU A 193 -34.06 10.88 49.19
C LEU A 193 -35.14 9.95 48.62
N GLY A 194 -35.89 9.24 49.49
CA GLY A 194 -36.83 8.21 49.06
C GLY A 194 -36.16 7.00 48.38
N LEU A 195 -34.87 6.78 48.64
CA LEU A 195 -34.07 5.69 48.06
C LEU A 195 -33.88 4.56 49.08
N THR A 196 -33.75 3.33 48.59
CA THR A 196 -33.46 2.16 49.43
C THR A 196 -32.01 1.72 49.27
N ARG A 197 -31.23 1.74 50.36
CA ARG A 197 -29.83 1.27 50.37
C ARG A 197 -29.75 -0.22 50.09
N GLN A 198 -28.98 -0.57 49.08
CA GLN A 198 -28.75 -1.95 48.67
C GLN A 198 -27.25 -2.26 48.63
N ARG A 199 -26.92 -3.56 48.63
CA ARG A 199 -25.54 -4.05 48.58
C ARG A 199 -25.36 -5.00 47.43
N ILE A 200 -24.29 -4.78 46.68
CA ILE A 200 -23.81 -5.62 45.58
C ILE A 200 -22.31 -5.80 45.76
N SER A 201 -21.83 -7.04 45.59
CA SER A 201 -20.39 -7.36 45.61
C SER A 201 -19.92 -7.73 44.22
N SER A 202 -18.60 -7.68 43.98
CA SER A 202 -17.99 -8.20 42.74
C SER A 202 -18.63 -7.68 41.44
N TRP A 203 -19.19 -6.47 41.47
CA TRP A 203 -19.64 -5.76 40.29
C TRP A 203 -18.43 -5.17 39.59
N GLY A 204 -18.36 -5.19 38.26
CA GLY A 204 -17.21 -4.57 37.61
C GLY A 204 -17.13 -4.72 36.11
N PHE A 205 -16.05 -4.17 35.56
CA PHE A 205 -15.66 -4.28 34.16
C PHE A 205 -14.28 -4.91 34.06
N LEU A 206 -14.12 -5.86 33.15
CA LEU A 206 -12.85 -6.44 32.75
C LEU A 206 -12.63 -6.09 31.28
N VAL A 207 -11.51 -5.46 30.98
CA VAL A 207 -11.14 -5.02 29.63
C VAL A 207 -9.89 -5.77 29.22
N GLU A 208 -9.99 -6.61 28.20
CA GLU A 208 -8.87 -7.43 27.73
C GLU A 208 -8.51 -7.03 26.30
N ALA A 209 -7.20 -6.90 26.03
CA ALA A 209 -6.73 -6.81 24.66
C ALA A 209 -6.98 -8.16 23.95
N ILE A 210 -7.58 -8.09 22.76
CA ILE A 210 -7.71 -9.21 21.83
C ILE A 210 -6.76 -8.93 20.64
N ASP A 211 -6.35 -9.98 19.96
CA ASP A 211 -5.65 -9.89 18.68
C ASP A 211 -6.33 -8.92 17.70
N ASN A 212 -5.49 -8.28 16.87
CA ASN A 212 -5.87 -7.32 15.81
C ASN A 212 -6.37 -5.95 16.32
N GLY A 213 -5.95 -5.52 17.51
CA GLY A 213 -6.31 -4.19 18.04
C GLY A 213 -7.79 -4.06 18.41
N ARG A 214 -8.38 -5.18 18.80
CA ARG A 214 -9.71 -5.26 19.40
C ARG A 214 -9.58 -5.36 20.91
N VAL A 215 -10.63 -4.99 21.61
CA VAL A 215 -10.76 -5.13 23.05
C VAL A 215 -12.05 -5.86 23.37
N ARG A 216 -11.97 -6.78 24.32
CA ARG A 216 -13.14 -7.39 24.94
C ARG A 216 -13.46 -6.59 26.19
N VAL A 217 -14.68 -6.08 26.30
CA VAL A 217 -15.17 -5.48 27.55
C VAL A 217 -16.25 -6.37 28.12
N THR A 218 -15.98 -6.88 29.31
CA THR A 218 -16.85 -7.80 30.03
C THR A 218 -17.33 -7.16 31.31
N MET A 219 -18.65 -7.02 31.48
CA MET A 219 -19.28 -6.55 32.70
C MET A 219 -19.79 -7.74 33.50
N THR A 220 -19.54 -7.74 34.81
CA THR A 220 -20.06 -8.74 35.75
C THR A 220 -20.91 -8.06 36.80
N VAL A 221 -22.08 -8.62 37.06
CA VAL A 221 -23.01 -8.15 38.10
C VAL A 221 -23.52 -9.36 38.85
N ASN A 222 -23.53 -9.29 40.17
CA ASN A 222 -24.18 -10.29 41.00
C ASN A 222 -25.35 -9.68 41.77
N GLN A 223 -26.31 -10.51 42.14
CA GLN A 223 -27.40 -10.08 43.01
C GLN A 223 -27.90 -11.26 43.87
N PRO A 224 -28.07 -11.08 45.19
CA PRO A 224 -28.69 -12.09 46.05
C PRO A 224 -30.14 -12.36 45.66
N LYS A 225 -30.55 -13.63 45.67
CA LYS A 225 -31.89 -14.12 45.28
C LYS A 225 -33.00 -13.58 46.18
N ALA A 226 -32.72 -13.33 47.46
CA ALA A 226 -33.64 -12.66 48.38
C ALA A 226 -34.07 -11.25 47.91
N SER A 227 -33.30 -10.64 47.01
CA SER A 227 -33.56 -9.33 46.41
C SER A 227 -34.01 -9.41 44.93
N ALA A 228 -34.25 -10.62 44.40
CA ALA A 228 -34.55 -10.88 42.98
C ALA A 228 -36.00 -11.35 42.76
N PRO A 229 -36.71 -10.75 41.80
CA PRO A 229 -37.00 -11.50 40.58
C PRO A 229 -36.79 -10.65 39.31
N HIS A 230 -35.62 -10.03 39.13
CA HIS A 230 -35.43 -9.08 38.04
C HIS A 230 -34.16 -9.31 37.23
N ARG A 231 -34.00 -10.55 36.74
CA ARG A 231 -33.06 -10.89 35.66
C ARG A 231 -33.11 -9.86 34.53
N SER A 232 -34.30 -9.34 34.21
CA SER A 232 -34.51 -8.30 33.20
C SER A 232 -33.82 -6.97 33.52
N TRP A 233 -33.67 -6.60 34.79
CA TRP A 233 -32.94 -5.39 35.19
C TRP A 233 -31.43 -5.58 35.08
N MET A 234 -30.90 -6.72 35.54
CA MET A 234 -29.49 -7.08 35.32
C MET A 234 -29.16 -7.15 33.82
N ASP A 235 -30.09 -7.69 33.01
CA ASP A 235 -29.95 -7.76 31.56
C ASP A 235 -29.90 -6.37 30.93
N LYS A 236 -30.75 -5.43 31.36
CA LYS A 236 -30.69 -4.02 30.93
C LYS A 236 -29.33 -3.38 31.21
N LEU A 237 -28.74 -3.65 32.38
CA LEU A 237 -27.43 -3.11 32.76
C LEU A 237 -26.31 -3.68 31.89
N VAL A 238 -26.30 -4.99 31.72
CA VAL A 238 -25.26 -5.67 30.96
C VAL A 238 -25.36 -5.36 29.46
N VAL A 239 -26.57 -5.32 28.89
CA VAL A 239 -26.81 -4.96 27.49
C VAL A 239 -26.45 -3.49 27.19
N ALA A 240 -26.36 -2.63 28.22
CA ALA A 240 -25.91 -1.25 28.07
C ALA A 240 -24.48 -1.14 27.49
N LEU A 241 -23.66 -2.20 27.62
CA LEU A 241 -22.33 -2.31 27.00
C LEU A 241 -22.33 -2.06 25.49
N HIS A 242 -23.45 -2.30 24.79
CA HIS A 242 -23.58 -1.98 23.36
C HIS A 242 -23.27 -0.51 23.04
N ARG A 243 -23.56 0.41 23.98
CA ARG A 243 -23.33 1.85 23.79
C ARG A 243 -21.86 2.24 23.91
N LEU A 244 -21.02 1.40 24.50
CA LEU A 244 -19.63 1.73 24.81
C LEU A 244 -18.83 2.02 23.54
N GLU A 245 -19.09 1.29 22.45
CA GLU A 245 -18.47 1.59 21.16
C GLU A 245 -18.88 2.99 20.69
N GLY A 246 -20.14 3.43 20.77
CA GLY A 246 -20.50 4.80 20.38
C GLY A 246 -19.82 5.87 21.25
N LEU A 247 -19.85 5.67 22.57
CA LEU A 247 -19.37 6.66 23.56
C LEU A 247 -17.86 6.90 23.48
N LEU A 248 -17.08 5.88 23.15
CA LEU A 248 -15.63 6.01 22.95
C LEU A 248 -15.26 6.75 21.66
N TYR A 249 -16.19 6.86 20.71
CA TYR A 249 -15.98 7.55 19.45
C TYR A 249 -16.46 9.00 19.49
N ASP A 250 -17.48 9.29 20.30
CA ASP A 250 -17.95 10.66 20.54
C ASP A 250 -16.91 11.54 21.26
N HIS A 251 -15.85 10.97 21.84
CA HIS A 251 -14.62 11.71 22.17
C HIS A 251 -13.82 11.99 20.89
N PHE A 252 -14.36 12.91 20.11
CA PHE A 252 -13.88 13.35 18.81
C PHE A 252 -12.47 13.97 18.89
N ASP A 253 -11.52 13.44 18.10
CA ASP A 253 -10.32 14.18 17.70
C ASP A 253 -10.73 15.38 16.84
N ASN A 254 -11.12 16.49 17.48
CA ASN A 254 -11.57 17.74 16.83
C ASN A 254 -10.47 18.47 16.07
N GLY A 255 -9.36 17.80 15.77
CA GLY A 255 -8.37 18.27 14.83
C GLY A 255 -9.07 18.81 13.56
N PRO A 256 -8.77 20.07 13.16
CA PRO A 256 -9.37 20.65 11.97
C PRO A 256 -8.92 19.92 10.70
N CYS A 257 -7.94 19.03 10.82
CA CYS A 257 -7.20 18.38 9.76
C CYS A 257 -7.25 16.85 9.85
N CYS A 258 -7.21 16.20 8.70
CA CYS A 258 -7.02 14.76 8.59
C CYS A 258 -5.66 14.34 9.14
N HIS A 259 -5.60 13.34 10.01
CA HIS A 259 -4.35 12.90 10.63
C HIS A 259 -3.34 12.29 9.64
N ALA A 260 -3.82 11.67 8.53
CA ALA A 260 -2.93 11.12 7.51
C ALA A 260 -2.42 12.16 6.50
N CYS A 261 -3.31 13.01 5.97
CA CYS A 261 -2.94 13.96 4.91
C CYS A 261 -2.79 15.40 5.38
N THR A 262 -3.00 15.66 6.67
CA THR A 262 -2.95 16.97 7.37
C THR A 262 -3.83 18.06 6.76
N LYS A 263 -4.65 17.74 5.75
CA LYS A 263 -5.56 18.69 5.10
C LYS A 263 -6.82 18.90 5.93
N THR A 264 -7.31 20.14 5.92
CA THR A 264 -8.51 20.53 6.66
C THR A 264 -9.78 19.82 6.20
N PHE A 265 -10.68 19.55 7.14
CA PHE A 265 -12.03 19.05 6.88
C PHE A 265 -12.93 20.18 6.36
N THR A 266 -13.76 19.87 5.37
CA THR A 266 -14.71 20.81 4.75
C THR A 266 -15.99 20.06 4.37
N LEU A 267 -17.03 20.76 3.92
CA LEU A 267 -18.29 20.13 3.47
C LEU A 267 -18.08 19.08 2.37
N LEU A 268 -17.08 19.25 1.51
CA LEU A 268 -16.71 18.30 0.46
C LEU A 268 -15.74 17.20 0.93
N ARG A 269 -14.99 17.44 2.02
CA ARG A 269 -14.09 16.48 2.65
C ARG A 269 -14.65 16.09 4.02
N ARG A 270 -15.63 15.19 3.99
CA ARG A 270 -16.25 14.65 5.20
C ARG A 270 -15.20 14.04 6.13
N ARG A 271 -15.34 14.37 7.41
CA ARG A 271 -14.56 13.81 8.50
C ARG A 271 -15.08 12.42 8.81
N LEU A 272 -14.18 11.44 8.82
CA LEU A 272 -14.45 10.06 9.19
C LEU A 272 -13.43 9.65 10.26
N GLN A 273 -13.87 9.03 11.34
CA GLN A 273 -12.95 8.61 12.39
C GLN A 273 -12.54 7.16 12.20
N CYS A 274 -11.25 6.85 12.37
CA CYS A 274 -10.78 5.48 12.30
C CYS A 274 -11.22 4.71 13.55
N LYS A 275 -11.86 3.56 13.36
CA LYS A 275 -12.24 2.65 14.45
C LYS A 275 -11.08 2.20 15.33
N GLN A 276 -9.89 2.03 14.77
CA GLN A 276 -8.75 1.42 15.46
C GLN A 276 -7.81 2.44 16.13
N CYS A 277 -7.44 3.53 15.46
CA CYS A 277 -6.57 4.56 16.04
C CYS A 277 -7.30 5.80 16.57
N LYS A 278 -8.62 5.90 16.40
CA LYS A 278 -9.50 7.01 16.86
C LYS A 278 -9.19 8.41 16.30
N MET A 279 -8.18 8.54 15.44
CA MET A 279 -7.87 9.81 14.77
C MET A 279 -8.85 10.12 13.64
N SER A 280 -8.99 11.40 13.31
CA SER A 280 -9.86 11.86 12.23
C SER A 280 -9.16 11.72 10.86
N TYR A 281 -9.83 11.11 9.89
CA TYR A 281 -9.37 10.92 8.52
C TYR A 281 -10.40 11.40 7.50
N CYS A 282 -9.96 11.68 6.27
CA CYS A 282 -10.88 11.92 5.17
C CYS A 282 -11.26 10.61 4.47
N SER A 283 -12.34 10.61 3.69
CA SER A 283 -12.80 9.44 2.91
C SER A 283 -11.74 8.82 2.00
N LYS A 284 -10.72 9.57 1.58
CA LYS A 284 -9.60 9.04 0.79
C LYS A 284 -8.52 8.34 1.63
N CYS A 285 -8.36 8.75 2.89
CA CYS A 285 -7.40 8.17 3.83
C CYS A 285 -8.00 7.03 4.66
N ALA A 286 -9.33 6.87 4.61
CA ALA A 286 -10.02 5.66 5.01
C ALA A 286 -9.77 4.52 4.00
N ALA A 287 -9.73 3.28 4.49
CA ALA A 287 -9.66 2.09 3.68
C ALA A 287 -11.02 1.85 2.99
N PRO A 288 -11.04 1.45 1.71
CA PRO A 288 -12.28 1.06 1.03
C PRO A 288 -12.60 -0.38 1.41
N GLY A 289 -13.51 -0.60 2.36
CA GLY A 289 -13.93 -1.94 2.74
C GLY A 289 -15.24 -1.92 3.50
N GLY A 290 -16.21 -2.70 3.02
CA GLY A 290 -17.41 -3.22 3.71
C GLY A 290 -18.30 -2.20 4.41
N ASP A 291 -19.57 -2.13 3.99
CA ASP A 291 -20.61 -1.34 4.63
C ASP A 291 -20.54 -1.45 6.17
N LEU A 292 -20.42 -0.29 6.84
CA LEU A 292 -20.50 0.00 8.29
C LEU A 292 -19.21 0.29 9.09
N VAL A 293 -17.98 0.01 8.60
CA VAL A 293 -16.77 0.18 9.44
C VAL A 293 -15.66 1.01 8.78
N VAL A 294 -15.43 2.24 9.29
CA VAL A 294 -14.36 3.12 8.80
C VAL A 294 -13.04 2.85 9.52
N ILE A 295 -12.07 2.24 8.82
CA ILE A 295 -10.70 2.03 9.29
C ILE A 295 -9.76 2.89 8.44
N CYS A 296 -8.73 3.52 9.03
CA CYS A 296 -7.72 4.23 8.25
C CYS A 296 -6.78 3.25 7.55
N ARG A 297 -6.25 3.64 6.39
CA ARG A 297 -5.38 2.75 5.60
C ARG A 297 -4.16 2.24 6.38
N GLY A 298 -3.59 3.04 7.29
CA GLY A 298 -2.47 2.62 8.12
C GLY A 298 -2.83 1.59 9.19
N CYS A 299 -4.09 1.56 9.64
CA CYS A 299 -4.60 0.51 10.53
C CYS A 299 -4.98 -0.74 9.75
N ALA A 300 -5.60 -0.60 8.57
CA ALA A 300 -5.92 -1.71 7.69
C ALA A 300 -4.66 -2.49 7.28
N SER A 301 -3.60 -1.81 6.85
CA SER A 301 -2.33 -2.44 6.48
C SER A 301 -1.61 -3.14 7.64
N ARG A 302 -1.96 -2.83 8.90
CA ARG A 302 -1.39 -3.48 10.10
C ARG A 302 -2.17 -4.72 10.51
N ALA A 303 -3.47 -4.78 10.22
CA ALA A 303 -4.31 -5.95 10.48
C ALA A 303 -4.01 -7.11 9.51
N ASP A 304 -3.68 -6.80 8.25
CA ASP A 304 -3.34 -7.81 7.23
C ASP A 304 -2.02 -8.55 7.50
N ASN A 305 -1.14 -8.01 8.36
CA ASN A 305 0.12 -8.68 8.72
C ASN A 305 -0.05 -9.82 9.75
N HIS A 306 -1.19 -9.92 10.47
CA HIS A 306 -1.43 -10.97 11.46
C HIS A 306 -2.44 -12.04 11.00
N HIS A 307 -3.05 -11.88 9.83
CA HIS A 307 -3.97 -12.84 9.24
C HIS A 307 -3.59 -13.10 7.78
N GLN A 308 -2.67 -14.03 7.54
CA GLN A 308 -2.93 -15.03 6.51
C GLN A 308 -2.02 -16.27 6.60
N PRO A 309 -2.59 -17.48 6.71
CA PRO A 309 -2.03 -18.64 6.05
C PRO A 309 -2.12 -18.44 4.54
N HIS A 310 -1.11 -18.95 3.83
CA HIS A 310 -0.99 -18.98 2.37
C HIS A 310 -2.35 -19.14 1.66
N SER A 311 -2.81 -18.08 1.03
CA SER A 311 -3.76 -18.15 -0.08
C SER A 311 -3.35 -17.09 -1.09
N ASP A 312 -3.07 -17.56 -2.29
CA ASP A 312 -2.63 -16.79 -3.44
C ASP A 312 -3.64 -15.68 -3.74
N GLN A 313 -3.25 -14.43 -3.49
CA GLN A 313 -3.85 -13.28 -4.16
C GLN A 313 -2.73 -12.42 -4.73
N VAL A 314 -2.50 -12.66 -6.02
CA VAL A 314 -1.84 -11.74 -6.94
C VAL A 314 -2.42 -10.34 -6.72
N PRO A 315 -1.60 -9.29 -6.55
CA PRO A 315 -2.11 -7.93 -6.41
C PRO A 315 -2.83 -7.56 -7.70
N THR A 316 -4.15 -7.43 -7.61
CA THR A 316 -4.96 -6.88 -8.70
C THR A 316 -4.55 -5.43 -8.88
N ALA A 317 -3.73 -5.19 -9.91
CA ALA A 317 -3.46 -3.88 -10.46
C ALA A 317 -4.80 -3.19 -10.67
N GLY A 318 -5.01 -2.07 -9.95
CA GLY A 318 -6.32 -1.45 -9.85
C GLY A 318 -6.95 -1.16 -11.21
N ASN A 319 -8.12 -1.75 -11.46
CA ASN A 319 -9.14 -1.40 -12.47
C ASN A 319 -8.71 -0.96 -13.89
N GLY A 320 -7.46 -1.18 -14.29
CA GLY A 320 -6.97 -1.06 -15.67
C GLY A 320 -6.79 -2.41 -16.36
N GLY A 321 -7.20 -3.50 -15.70
CA GLY A 321 -6.98 -4.87 -16.16
C GLY A 321 -7.87 -5.34 -17.32
N CYS A 322 -8.85 -4.54 -17.76
CA CYS A 322 -9.75 -4.95 -18.86
C CYS A 322 -9.17 -4.69 -20.26
N ASP A 323 -8.18 -3.81 -20.40
CA ASP A 323 -7.82 -3.24 -21.71
C ASP A 323 -7.01 -4.21 -22.59
N TRP A 324 -6.18 -5.08 -22.00
CA TRP A 324 -5.31 -6.04 -22.70
C TRP A 324 -5.92 -7.42 -22.89
N VAL A 325 -7.00 -7.70 -22.15
CA VAL A 325 -7.72 -8.99 -22.21
C VAL A 325 -8.24 -9.21 -23.62
N VAL A 326 -8.68 -8.16 -24.33
CA VAL A 326 -9.20 -8.28 -25.69
C VAL A 326 -8.13 -8.73 -26.69
N LEU A 327 -6.91 -8.19 -26.61
CA LEU A 327 -5.81 -8.58 -27.51
C LEU A 327 -5.27 -9.98 -27.15
N ALA A 328 -5.24 -10.34 -25.87
CA ALA A 328 -4.90 -11.69 -25.42
C ALA A 328 -5.94 -12.72 -25.89
N LEU A 329 -7.23 -12.41 -25.76
CA LEU A 329 -8.33 -13.24 -26.27
C LEU A 329 -8.22 -13.42 -27.79
N TYR A 330 -7.83 -12.37 -28.54
CA TYR A 330 -7.57 -12.48 -29.98
C TYR A 330 -6.48 -13.51 -30.28
N THR A 331 -5.33 -13.38 -29.61
CA THR A 331 -4.17 -14.25 -29.83
C THR A 331 -4.40 -15.71 -29.42
N LEU A 332 -5.31 -15.96 -28.48
CA LEU A 332 -5.66 -17.31 -28.00
C LEU A 332 -6.79 -17.95 -28.81
N ALA A 333 -7.77 -17.15 -29.26
CA ALA A 333 -8.93 -17.65 -29.99
C ALA A 333 -8.64 -17.88 -31.49
N LEU A 334 -7.74 -17.10 -32.10
CA LEU A 334 -7.51 -17.18 -33.55
C LEU A 334 -6.87 -18.51 -34.03
N PRO A 335 -5.85 -19.10 -33.37
CA PRO A 335 -5.21 -20.32 -33.87
C PRO A 335 -6.15 -21.53 -33.93
N PRO A 336 -7.00 -21.81 -32.91
CA PRO A 336 -7.99 -22.87 -33.01
C PRO A 336 -9.00 -22.66 -34.16
N ILE A 337 -9.41 -21.42 -34.41
CA ILE A 337 -10.36 -21.07 -35.48
C ILE A 337 -9.75 -21.26 -36.87
N VAL A 338 -8.44 -21.03 -37.01
CA VAL A 338 -7.72 -21.19 -38.28
C VAL A 338 -7.32 -22.65 -38.53
N CYS A 339 -6.98 -23.42 -37.48
CA CYS A 339 -6.46 -24.78 -37.62
C CYS A 339 -7.53 -25.89 -37.59
N PHE A 340 -8.69 -25.68 -36.95
CA PHE A 340 -9.76 -26.68 -36.80
C PHE A 340 -10.97 -26.35 -37.67
N ASP A 341 -10.72 -25.99 -38.93
CA ASP A 341 -11.66 -25.44 -39.90
C ASP A 341 -12.67 -26.47 -40.44
N ASP A 342 -13.48 -27.06 -39.55
CA ASP A 342 -14.67 -27.80 -39.95
C ASP A 342 -15.85 -26.81 -39.97
N ASP A 343 -16.42 -26.55 -41.16
CA ASP A 343 -17.57 -25.67 -41.47
C ASP A 343 -18.82 -25.87 -40.56
N VAL A 344 -18.82 -26.92 -39.73
CA VAL A 344 -19.92 -27.33 -38.86
C VAL A 344 -19.82 -26.70 -37.45
N THR A 345 -18.65 -26.19 -37.04
CA THR A 345 -18.41 -25.85 -35.61
C THR A 345 -18.48 -24.36 -35.25
N ILE A 346 -18.21 -23.44 -36.18
CA ILE A 346 -18.15 -21.99 -35.90
C ILE A 346 -18.87 -21.21 -37.00
N ASP A 347 -19.83 -20.38 -36.59
CA ASP A 347 -20.61 -19.50 -37.48
C ASP A 347 -19.72 -18.43 -38.16
N ILE A 348 -20.02 -18.12 -39.42
CA ILE A 348 -19.24 -17.21 -40.27
C ILE A 348 -19.17 -15.79 -39.69
N TYR A 349 -20.26 -15.33 -39.06
CA TYR A 349 -20.31 -14.04 -38.37
C TYR A 349 -19.34 -13.98 -37.19
N SER A 350 -19.25 -15.08 -36.42
CA SER A 350 -18.33 -15.20 -35.29
C SER A 350 -16.87 -15.22 -35.77
N ARG A 351 -16.59 -15.86 -36.91
CA ARG A 351 -15.26 -15.90 -37.53
C ARG A 351 -14.80 -14.51 -37.98
N ILE A 352 -15.65 -13.73 -38.64
CA ILE A 352 -15.33 -12.36 -39.07
C ILE A 352 -15.17 -11.44 -37.85
N PHE A 353 -16.03 -11.59 -36.83
CA PHE A 353 -15.93 -10.81 -35.60
C PHE A 353 -14.60 -11.04 -34.86
N ILE A 354 -14.20 -12.29 -34.68
CA ILE A 354 -12.96 -12.62 -33.96
C ILE A 354 -11.72 -12.23 -34.79
N SER A 355 -11.72 -12.50 -36.10
CA SER A 355 -10.56 -12.22 -36.95
C SER A 355 -10.35 -10.74 -37.26
N LYS A 356 -11.41 -9.92 -37.32
CA LYS A 356 -11.34 -8.51 -37.72
C LYS A 356 -11.74 -7.52 -36.63
N ALA A 357 -12.88 -7.71 -35.96
CA ALA A 357 -13.35 -6.74 -34.97
C ALA A 357 -12.52 -6.76 -33.67
N LEU A 358 -12.13 -7.96 -33.19
CA LEU A 358 -11.42 -8.10 -31.91
C LEU A 358 -10.04 -7.41 -31.91
N VAL A 359 -9.28 -7.52 -33.00
CA VAL A 359 -7.97 -6.88 -33.14
C VAL A 359 -8.07 -5.35 -33.18
N LEU A 360 -9.14 -4.81 -33.78
CA LEU A 360 -9.39 -3.37 -33.84
C LEU A 360 -9.81 -2.80 -32.47
N VAL A 361 -10.66 -3.52 -31.74
CA VAL A 361 -11.01 -3.15 -30.36
C VAL A 361 -9.77 -3.17 -29.47
N GLY A 362 -8.88 -4.17 -29.63
CA GLY A 362 -7.59 -4.21 -28.96
C GLY A 362 -6.68 -3.02 -29.33
N GLY A 363 -6.69 -2.60 -30.60
CA GLY A 363 -5.99 -1.40 -31.07
C GLY A 363 -6.51 -0.11 -30.41
N VAL A 364 -7.84 0.04 -30.25
CA VAL A 364 -8.44 1.17 -29.54
C VAL A 364 -8.00 1.21 -28.07
N SER A 365 -8.01 0.07 -27.38
CA SER A 365 -7.51 -0.06 -26.00
C SER A 365 -6.05 0.38 -25.86
N PHE A 366 -5.22 0.00 -26.85
CA PHE A 366 -3.82 0.39 -26.90
C PHE A 366 -3.62 1.90 -27.06
N ILE A 367 -4.34 2.53 -28.00
CA ILE A 367 -4.27 3.98 -28.22
C ILE A 367 -4.79 4.77 -27.01
N LEU A 368 -5.88 4.32 -26.40
CA LEU A 368 -6.42 4.95 -25.20
C LEU A 368 -5.42 4.89 -24.03
N SER A 369 -4.76 3.74 -23.85
CA SER A 369 -3.70 3.56 -22.85
C SER A 369 -2.52 4.52 -23.08
N GLN A 370 -2.07 4.69 -24.33
CA GLN A 370 -1.05 5.68 -24.67
C GLN A 370 -1.50 7.11 -24.37
N CYS A 371 -2.73 7.49 -24.74
CA CYS A 371 -3.30 8.80 -24.44
C CYS A 371 -3.29 9.09 -22.93
N ILE A 372 -3.69 8.11 -22.11
CA ILE A 372 -3.68 8.23 -20.64
C ILE A 372 -2.25 8.49 -20.13
N ILE A 373 -1.25 7.79 -20.66
CA ILE A 373 0.16 7.97 -20.26
C ILE A 373 0.65 9.36 -20.65
N VAL A 374 0.37 9.82 -21.89
CA VAL A 374 0.75 11.16 -22.35
C VAL A 374 0.15 12.24 -21.45
N VAL A 375 -1.14 12.13 -21.09
CA VAL A 375 -1.81 13.08 -20.19
C VAL A 375 -1.22 13.04 -18.78
N LYS A 376 -0.95 11.83 -18.24
CA LYS A 376 -0.29 11.69 -16.94
C LYS A 376 1.09 12.35 -16.95
N PHE A 377 1.88 12.14 -17.99
CA PHE A 377 3.23 12.67 -18.09
C PHE A 377 3.23 14.18 -18.30
N ALA A 378 2.30 14.72 -19.10
CA ALA A 378 2.14 16.16 -19.27
C ALA A 378 1.76 16.87 -17.96
N ILE A 379 0.88 16.26 -17.13
CA ILE A 379 0.57 16.77 -15.80
C ILE A 379 1.80 16.70 -14.90
N THR A 380 2.47 15.55 -14.85
CA THR A 380 3.65 15.36 -13.98
C THR A 380 4.79 16.32 -14.36
N GLU A 381 5.04 16.57 -15.65
CA GLU A 381 6.03 17.53 -16.13
C GLU A 381 5.72 18.96 -15.66
N MET A 382 4.46 19.39 -15.74
CA MET A 382 4.03 20.70 -15.23
C MET A 382 4.19 20.85 -13.71
N LEU A 383 4.05 19.76 -12.96
CA LEU A 383 4.21 19.77 -11.50
C LEU A 383 5.69 19.75 -11.08
N LEU A 384 6.56 19.14 -11.91
CA LEU A 384 8.00 19.06 -11.67
C LEU A 384 8.74 20.36 -12.01
N ASP A 385 8.38 21.03 -13.11
CA ASP A 385 9.01 22.30 -13.50
C ASP A 385 7.96 23.43 -13.69
N PRO A 386 7.68 24.21 -12.63
CA PRO A 386 6.70 25.29 -12.67
C PRO A 386 7.10 26.45 -13.60
N ARG A 387 8.35 26.52 -14.08
CA ARG A 387 8.78 27.56 -15.05
C ARG A 387 8.23 27.32 -16.45
N THR A 388 7.85 26.08 -16.77
CA THR A 388 7.27 25.70 -18.08
C THR A 388 5.74 25.78 -18.13
N ALA A 389 5.10 26.17 -17.01
CA ALA A 389 3.67 26.26 -16.84
C ALA A 389 3.12 27.62 -17.32
N THR A 390 2.98 27.78 -18.64
CA THR A 390 2.25 28.94 -19.21
C THR A 390 0.74 28.77 -19.01
N GLU A 391 0.01 29.87 -18.84
CA GLU A 391 -1.44 29.88 -18.57
C GLU A 391 -2.24 29.10 -19.62
N ALA A 392 -1.90 29.27 -20.90
CA ALA A 392 -2.50 28.52 -22.01
C ALA A 392 -2.26 27.00 -21.90
N ARG A 393 -1.06 26.57 -21.49
CA ARG A 393 -0.70 25.15 -21.35
C ARG A 393 -1.45 24.54 -20.16
N VAL A 394 -1.56 25.27 -19.05
CA VAL A 394 -2.29 24.83 -17.85
C VAL A 394 -3.78 24.66 -18.14
N HIS A 395 -4.42 25.61 -18.83
CA HIS A 395 -5.82 25.48 -19.25
C HIS A 395 -6.04 24.29 -20.18
N HIS A 396 -5.12 24.08 -21.13
CA HIS A 396 -5.18 22.93 -22.04
C HIS A 396 -5.07 21.59 -21.28
N VAL A 397 -4.13 21.45 -20.34
CA VAL A 397 -3.98 20.21 -19.54
C VAL A 397 -5.15 20.02 -18.56
N GLN A 398 -5.70 21.09 -17.99
CA GLN A 398 -6.92 21.02 -17.19
C GLN A 398 -8.13 20.55 -18.02
N SER A 399 -8.23 21.01 -19.28
CA SER A 399 -9.31 20.62 -20.20
C SER A 399 -9.26 19.15 -20.61
N ILE A 400 -8.10 18.50 -20.57
CA ILE A 400 -7.93 17.08 -20.95
C ILE A 400 -7.91 16.16 -19.72
N ARG A 401 -7.84 16.72 -18.51
CA ARG A 401 -7.79 15.99 -17.24
C ARG A 401 -8.93 15.00 -17.05
N TRP A 402 -10.09 15.25 -17.65
CA TRP A 402 -11.26 14.38 -17.51
C TRP A 402 -11.01 12.96 -18.08
N LEU A 403 -10.07 12.81 -19.03
CA LEU A 403 -9.65 11.52 -19.60
C LEU A 403 -9.00 10.58 -18.56
N LEU A 404 -8.65 11.09 -17.37
CA LEU A 404 -8.10 10.29 -16.27
C LEU A 404 -9.18 9.67 -15.36
N TYR A 405 -10.45 10.05 -15.52
CA TYR A 405 -11.54 9.47 -14.73
C TYR A 405 -11.97 8.12 -15.31
N PRO A 406 -12.11 7.05 -14.50
CA PRO A 406 -12.47 5.71 -15.00
C PRO A 406 -13.78 5.68 -15.80
N ARG A 407 -14.79 6.45 -15.38
CA ARG A 407 -16.08 6.53 -16.09
C ARG A 407 -15.96 7.18 -17.47
N ALA A 408 -15.09 8.19 -17.58
CA ALA A 408 -14.80 8.84 -18.85
C ALA A 408 -14.00 7.93 -19.77
N GLN A 409 -13.05 7.15 -19.23
CA GLN A 409 -12.26 6.18 -19.99
C GLN A 409 -13.14 5.10 -20.61
N ILE A 410 -14.07 4.53 -19.83
CA ILE A 410 -15.03 3.53 -20.34
C ILE A 410 -15.90 4.14 -21.45
N LEU A 411 -16.37 5.37 -21.29
CA LEU A 411 -17.20 6.03 -22.29
C LEU A 411 -16.43 6.34 -23.58
N VAL A 412 -15.19 6.84 -23.47
CA VAL A 412 -14.31 7.08 -24.61
C VAL A 412 -13.93 5.77 -25.30
N TRP A 413 -13.66 4.71 -24.54
CA TRP A 413 -13.37 3.39 -25.09
C TRP A 413 -14.57 2.83 -25.86
N LEU A 414 -15.76 2.80 -25.24
CA LEU A 414 -16.99 2.32 -25.90
C LEU A 414 -17.26 3.09 -27.19
N THR A 415 -17.23 4.42 -27.13
CA THR A 415 -17.50 5.26 -28.30
C THR A 415 -16.48 5.06 -29.42
N ALA A 416 -15.18 5.03 -29.09
CA ALA A 416 -14.12 4.80 -30.08
C ALA A 416 -14.19 3.39 -30.67
N SER A 417 -14.44 2.35 -29.86
CA SER A 417 -14.61 0.98 -30.34
C SER A 417 -15.84 0.83 -31.23
N THR A 418 -16.98 1.46 -30.90
CA THR A 418 -18.16 1.47 -31.77
C THR A 418 -17.86 2.14 -33.11
N VAL A 419 -17.15 3.27 -33.12
CA VAL A 419 -16.80 3.98 -34.36
C VAL A 419 -15.88 3.14 -35.26
N VAL A 420 -14.86 2.51 -34.68
CA VAL A 420 -13.88 1.71 -35.45
C VAL A 420 -14.51 0.39 -35.93
N VAL A 421 -15.42 -0.23 -35.18
CA VAL A 421 -16.06 -1.49 -35.60
C VAL A 421 -17.27 -1.26 -36.53
N ALA A 422 -17.84 -0.05 -36.58
CA ALA A 422 -19.03 0.25 -37.35
C ALA A 422 -18.94 -0.15 -38.84
N PRO A 423 -17.83 0.06 -39.57
CA PRO A 423 -17.71 -0.37 -40.97
C PRO A 423 -17.81 -1.89 -41.13
N ILE A 424 -17.18 -2.66 -40.23
CA ILE A 424 -17.25 -4.13 -40.23
C ILE A 424 -18.66 -4.60 -39.88
N LEU A 425 -19.29 -4.00 -38.87
CA LEU A 425 -20.65 -4.35 -38.49
C LEU A 425 -21.64 -4.05 -39.62
N HIS A 426 -21.46 -2.95 -40.34
CA HIS A 426 -22.25 -2.63 -41.51
C HIS A 426 -22.09 -3.70 -42.60
N LEU A 427 -20.86 -4.08 -42.93
CA LEU A 427 -20.59 -5.16 -43.90
C LEU A 427 -21.19 -6.50 -43.48
N LEU A 428 -21.17 -6.83 -42.18
CA LEU A 428 -21.80 -8.04 -41.63
C LEU A 428 -23.33 -8.03 -41.82
N LEU A 429 -23.98 -6.88 -41.68
CA LEU A 429 -25.44 -6.78 -41.85
C LEU A 429 -25.89 -6.91 -43.32
N PHE A 430 -24.99 -6.71 -44.28
CA PHE A 430 -25.26 -6.78 -45.72
C PHE A 430 -24.48 -7.92 -46.40
N LEU A 431 -24.14 -8.97 -45.65
CA LEU A 431 -23.46 -10.14 -46.19
C LEU A 431 -24.39 -10.89 -47.17
N PRO A 432 -23.93 -11.28 -48.37
CA PRO A 432 -24.72 -12.11 -49.27
C PRO A 432 -24.99 -13.50 -48.67
N ASP A 433 -26.21 -14.02 -48.82
CA ASP A 433 -26.59 -15.38 -48.34
C ASP A 433 -25.75 -16.52 -48.96
N THR A 434 -25.06 -16.24 -50.07
CA THR A 434 -24.17 -17.18 -50.77
C THR A 434 -22.72 -17.12 -50.29
N PHE A 435 -22.38 -16.24 -49.35
CA PHE A 435 -21.01 -16.06 -48.90
C PHE A 435 -20.62 -17.15 -47.90
N THR A 436 -19.60 -17.93 -48.26
CA THR A 436 -19.16 -19.09 -47.47
C THR A 436 -17.85 -18.83 -46.74
N SER A 437 -17.55 -19.70 -45.77
CA SER A 437 -16.29 -19.73 -45.04
C SER A 437 -15.08 -19.80 -45.98
N ASN A 438 -15.19 -20.59 -47.05
CA ASN A 438 -14.18 -20.70 -48.11
C ASN A 438 -13.95 -19.38 -48.87
N ASP A 439 -14.98 -18.56 -49.07
CA ASP A 439 -14.85 -17.24 -49.72
C ASP A 439 -14.12 -16.21 -48.84
N LEU A 440 -14.17 -16.39 -47.51
CA LEU A 440 -13.43 -15.61 -46.54
C LEU A 440 -11.95 -16.01 -46.49
N ILE A 441 -11.65 -17.31 -46.61
CA ILE A 441 -10.28 -17.85 -46.57
C ILE A 441 -9.54 -17.56 -47.88
N ASN A 442 -10.19 -17.81 -49.02
CA ASN A 442 -9.57 -17.67 -50.33
C ASN A 442 -9.23 -16.21 -50.67
N GLY A 443 -9.81 -15.22 -49.97
CA GLY A 443 -9.42 -13.81 -50.11
C GLY A 443 -9.80 -13.13 -51.44
N VAL A 444 -10.26 -13.89 -52.43
CA VAL A 444 -10.58 -13.39 -53.79
C VAL A 444 -11.96 -12.73 -53.87
N HIS A 445 -12.90 -13.09 -52.99
CA HIS A 445 -14.25 -12.54 -53.04
C HIS A 445 -14.27 -11.01 -52.75
N PRO A 446 -15.03 -10.19 -53.49
CA PRO A 446 -15.01 -8.73 -53.37
C PRO A 446 -15.37 -8.21 -51.97
N VAL A 447 -16.23 -8.93 -51.24
CA VAL A 447 -16.58 -8.63 -49.84
C VAL A 447 -15.37 -8.83 -48.92
N THR A 448 -14.62 -9.91 -49.10
CA THR A 448 -13.40 -10.22 -48.34
C THR A 448 -12.30 -9.19 -48.61
N GLN A 449 -12.13 -8.79 -49.88
CA GLN A 449 -11.19 -7.72 -50.25
C GLN A 449 -11.56 -6.39 -49.61
N THR A 450 -12.84 -6.03 -49.60
CA THR A 450 -13.34 -4.80 -48.96
C THR A 450 -13.09 -4.83 -47.45
N LEU A 451 -13.36 -5.95 -46.78
CA LEU A 451 -13.07 -6.14 -45.35
C LEU A 451 -11.57 -6.01 -45.04
N ASN A 452 -10.71 -6.60 -45.86
CA ASN A 452 -9.25 -6.51 -45.70
C ASN A 452 -8.74 -5.08 -45.90
N ILE A 453 -9.22 -4.37 -46.90
CA ILE A 453 -8.84 -2.97 -47.16
C ILE A 453 -9.26 -2.07 -46.00
N ILE A 454 -10.51 -2.15 -45.55
CA ILE A 454 -11.01 -1.33 -44.44
C ILE A 454 -10.20 -1.59 -43.16
N SER A 455 -10.02 -2.87 -42.81
CA SER A 455 -9.23 -3.25 -41.62
C SER A 455 -7.79 -2.74 -41.71
N SER A 456 -7.18 -2.81 -42.90
CA SER A 456 -5.81 -2.32 -43.11
C SER A 456 -5.69 -0.80 -42.95
N LEU A 457 -6.69 -0.04 -43.41
CA LEU A 457 -6.74 1.42 -43.27
C LEU A 457 -6.91 1.84 -41.81
N GLU A 458 -7.74 1.13 -41.05
CA GLU A 458 -7.95 1.39 -39.63
C GLU A 458 -6.70 1.08 -38.79
N VAL A 459 -6.03 -0.05 -39.07
CA VAL A 459 -4.74 -0.39 -38.43
C VAL A 459 -3.65 0.62 -38.80
N ALA A 460 -3.61 1.08 -40.06
CA ALA A 460 -2.69 2.13 -40.49
C ALA A 460 -2.94 3.45 -39.74
N ALA A 461 -4.21 3.87 -39.62
CA ALA A 461 -4.59 5.07 -38.88
C ALA A 461 -4.18 4.97 -37.40
N MET A 462 -4.45 3.83 -36.75
CA MET A 462 -4.04 3.59 -35.36
C MET A 462 -2.51 3.61 -35.20
N THR A 463 -1.75 3.05 -36.14
CA THR A 463 -0.29 3.06 -36.12
C THR A 463 0.27 4.49 -36.24
N ILE A 464 -0.32 5.33 -37.09
CA ILE A 464 0.03 6.75 -37.24
C ILE A 464 -0.28 7.53 -35.95
N ILE A 465 -1.45 7.30 -35.36
CA ILE A 465 -1.84 7.93 -34.09
C ILE A 465 -0.87 7.52 -32.97
N SER A 466 -0.56 6.23 -32.86
CA SER A 466 0.42 5.69 -31.90
C SER A 466 1.79 6.36 -32.02
N TRP A 467 2.27 6.51 -33.27
CA TRP A 467 3.54 7.19 -33.54
C TRP A 467 3.51 8.67 -33.10
N GLY A 468 2.40 9.36 -33.36
CA GLY A 468 2.19 10.75 -32.94
C GLY A 468 2.16 10.91 -31.43
N LEU A 469 1.42 10.05 -30.72
CA LEU A 469 1.31 10.05 -29.26
C LEU A 469 2.65 9.73 -28.58
N THR A 470 3.41 8.78 -29.12
CA THR A 470 4.74 8.43 -28.61
C THR A 470 5.69 9.62 -28.58
N ARG A 471 5.61 10.53 -29.57
CA ARG A 471 6.43 11.76 -29.60
C ARG A 471 5.99 12.81 -28.57
N LYS A 472 4.76 12.72 -28.07
CA LYS A 472 4.23 13.61 -27.03
C LYS A 472 4.56 13.12 -25.61
N ILE A 473 5.14 11.93 -25.45
CA ILE A 473 5.63 11.43 -24.17
C ILE A 473 6.90 12.22 -23.77
N SER A 474 6.85 12.84 -22.59
CA SER A 474 7.93 13.65 -22.04
C SER A 474 9.21 12.84 -21.81
N LEU A 475 10.37 13.39 -22.20
CA LEU A 475 11.68 12.80 -21.89
C LEU A 475 12.08 12.98 -20.42
N VAL A 476 11.59 14.03 -19.78
CA VAL A 476 12.02 14.43 -18.44
C VAL A 476 11.40 13.53 -17.37
N VAL A 477 10.24 12.93 -17.66
CA VAL A 477 9.46 12.11 -16.72
C VAL A 477 9.59 10.61 -17.00
N ASP A 478 10.19 10.22 -18.13
CA ASP A 478 10.30 8.82 -18.55
C ASP A 478 11.48 8.09 -17.90
N ASN A 479 11.27 7.59 -16.67
CA ASN A 479 12.28 6.81 -15.94
C ASN A 479 12.31 5.32 -16.33
N PHE A 480 11.29 4.83 -17.04
CA PHE A 480 11.11 3.41 -17.35
C PHE A 480 11.36 3.09 -18.83
N GLY A 481 11.81 4.06 -19.63
CA GLY A 481 12.02 3.87 -21.07
C GLY A 481 10.73 3.57 -21.83
N LEU A 482 9.57 3.96 -21.29
CA LEU A 482 8.25 3.71 -21.88
C LEU A 482 8.15 4.32 -23.28
N ARG A 483 8.77 5.49 -23.49
CA ARG A 483 8.81 6.11 -24.82
C ARG A 483 9.58 5.26 -25.82
N ALA A 484 10.72 4.68 -25.43
CA ALA A 484 11.50 3.81 -26.30
C ALA A 484 10.71 2.53 -26.64
N THR A 485 9.99 1.99 -25.67
CA THR A 485 9.09 0.83 -25.84
C THR A 485 7.96 1.13 -26.83
N TYR A 486 7.21 2.23 -26.64
CA TYR A 486 6.15 2.63 -27.57
C TYR A 486 6.65 2.99 -28.98
N LEU A 487 7.87 3.52 -29.08
CA LEU A 487 8.51 3.77 -30.36
C LEU A 487 8.90 2.47 -31.06
N SER A 488 9.46 1.50 -30.32
CA SER A 488 9.79 0.17 -30.82
C SER A 488 8.53 -0.55 -31.31
N ILE A 489 7.45 -0.48 -30.53
CA ILE A 489 6.14 -1.00 -30.90
C ILE A 489 5.63 -0.36 -32.18
N SER A 490 5.64 0.97 -32.28
CA SER A 490 5.13 1.66 -33.48
C SER A 490 5.93 1.31 -34.74
N LYS A 491 7.26 1.12 -34.60
CA LYS A 491 8.12 0.63 -35.69
C LYS A 491 7.78 -0.80 -36.08
N TYR A 492 7.61 -1.68 -35.09
CA TYR A 492 7.25 -3.08 -35.34
C TYR A 492 5.87 -3.22 -35.99
N SER A 493 4.87 -2.47 -35.52
CA SER A 493 3.55 -2.41 -36.14
C SER A 493 3.60 -1.92 -37.59
N ALA A 494 4.46 -0.94 -37.90
CA ALA A 494 4.66 -0.48 -39.27
C ALA A 494 5.33 -1.56 -40.16
N ILE A 495 6.28 -2.32 -39.62
CA ILE A 495 6.89 -3.46 -40.33
C ILE A 495 5.84 -4.54 -40.60
N CYS A 496 5.03 -4.91 -39.59
CA CYS A 496 3.95 -5.89 -39.76
C CYS A 496 2.91 -5.42 -40.78
N LEU A 497 2.53 -4.14 -40.78
CA LEU A 497 1.59 -3.57 -41.75
C LEU A 497 2.15 -3.60 -43.18
N THR A 498 3.44 -3.29 -43.33
CA THR A 498 4.13 -3.34 -44.64
C THR A 498 4.24 -4.79 -45.13
N GLY A 499 4.60 -5.71 -44.22
CA GLY A 499 4.65 -7.15 -44.50
C GLY A 499 3.28 -7.69 -44.91
N TYR A 500 2.22 -7.35 -44.17
CA TYR A 500 0.85 -7.73 -44.49
C TYR A 500 0.40 -7.23 -45.87
N GLY A 501 0.70 -5.97 -46.19
CA GLY A 501 0.39 -5.40 -47.51
C GLY A 501 1.14 -6.11 -48.64
N LEU A 502 2.43 -6.43 -48.43
CA LEU A 502 3.24 -7.14 -49.41
C LEU A 502 2.76 -8.59 -49.61
N THR A 503 2.47 -9.33 -48.54
CA THR A 503 1.97 -10.70 -48.63
C THR A 503 0.55 -10.79 -49.15
N SER A 504 -0.24 -9.71 -49.08
CA SER A 504 -1.58 -9.66 -49.69
C SER A 504 -1.55 -9.25 -51.17
N LEU A 505 -0.55 -8.46 -51.59
CA LEU A 505 -0.43 -7.97 -52.97
C LEU A 505 0.28 -8.97 -53.90
N LEU A 506 1.29 -9.70 -53.41
CA LEU A 506 2.07 -10.63 -54.23
C LEU A 506 1.26 -11.82 -54.79
N PRO A 507 0.32 -12.43 -54.06
CA PRO A 507 -0.59 -13.44 -54.62
C PRO A 507 -1.56 -12.83 -55.62
N LEU A 508 -2.08 -11.63 -55.36
CA LEU A 508 -2.99 -10.91 -56.27
C LEU A 508 -2.34 -10.60 -57.63
N LEU A 509 -1.02 -10.40 -57.65
CA LEU A 509 -0.23 -10.16 -58.86
C LEU A 509 0.23 -11.47 -59.55
N GLY A 510 -0.10 -12.64 -59.01
CA GLY A 510 0.31 -13.95 -59.53
C GLY A 510 1.81 -14.26 -59.38
N VAL A 511 2.51 -13.56 -58.49
CA VAL A 511 3.98 -13.67 -58.33
C VAL A 511 4.36 -14.69 -57.26
N ALA A 512 3.54 -14.85 -56.21
CA ALA A 512 3.85 -15.72 -55.07
C ALA A 512 2.57 -16.32 -54.46
N GLU A 513 1.87 -17.14 -55.23
CA GLU A 513 0.61 -17.80 -54.83
C GLU A 513 0.76 -18.71 -53.60
N PHE A 514 1.95 -19.28 -53.39
CA PHE A 514 2.27 -20.10 -52.21
C PHE A 514 2.08 -19.36 -50.87
N LEU A 515 2.14 -18.02 -50.85
CA LEU A 515 2.00 -17.26 -49.60
C LEU A 515 0.59 -17.37 -49.00
N ASP A 516 -0.44 -17.58 -49.83
CA ASP A 516 -1.81 -17.81 -49.37
C ASP A 516 -1.97 -19.23 -48.80
N GLU A 517 -1.30 -20.24 -49.38
CA GLU A 517 -1.31 -21.62 -48.89
C GLU A 517 -0.73 -21.77 -47.47
N PHE A 518 0.19 -20.88 -47.07
CA PHE A 518 0.81 -20.87 -45.73
C PHE A 518 0.11 -19.93 -44.73
N TYR A 519 -1.05 -19.36 -45.07
CA TYR A 519 -1.75 -18.38 -44.21
C TYR A 519 -0.85 -17.22 -43.74
N ALA A 520 0.08 -16.78 -44.60
CA ALA A 520 1.15 -15.85 -44.23
C ALA A 520 0.60 -14.51 -43.69
N THR A 521 -0.49 -14.02 -44.28
CA THR A 521 -1.19 -12.80 -43.86
C THR A 521 -1.73 -12.89 -42.44
N THR A 522 -2.37 -14.00 -42.09
CA THR A 522 -2.89 -14.28 -40.75
C THR A 522 -1.77 -14.43 -39.72
N MET A 523 -0.68 -15.11 -40.10
CA MET A 523 0.51 -15.28 -39.25
C MET A 523 1.17 -13.93 -38.92
N ILE A 524 1.29 -13.02 -39.89
CA ILE A 524 1.87 -11.68 -39.67
C ILE A 524 1.02 -10.87 -38.68
N VAL A 525 -0.30 -10.90 -38.79
CA VAL A 525 -1.20 -10.17 -37.87
C VAL A 525 -1.15 -10.78 -36.47
N MET A 526 -1.13 -12.11 -36.36
CA MET A 526 -1.00 -12.81 -35.08
C MET A 526 0.32 -12.46 -34.38
N HIS A 527 1.46 -12.59 -35.06
CA HIS A 527 2.75 -12.22 -34.49
C HIS A 527 2.84 -10.72 -34.15
N GLY A 528 2.22 -9.86 -34.98
CA GLY A 528 2.02 -8.44 -34.70
C GLY A 528 1.34 -8.20 -33.35
N SER A 529 0.20 -8.86 -33.11
CA SER A 529 -0.58 -8.73 -31.88
C SER A 529 0.10 -9.36 -30.65
N GLN A 530 0.82 -10.48 -30.81
CA GLN A 530 1.59 -11.11 -29.73
C GLN A 530 2.80 -10.26 -29.32
N ALA A 531 3.51 -9.67 -30.28
CA ALA A 531 4.62 -8.78 -30.01
C ALA A 531 4.17 -7.51 -29.29
N LEU A 532 2.99 -6.98 -29.64
CA LEU A 532 2.33 -5.89 -28.90
C LEU A 532 2.11 -6.27 -27.44
N CYS A 533 1.48 -7.42 -27.16
CA CYS A 533 1.29 -7.92 -25.80
C CYS A 533 2.62 -8.08 -25.04
N PHE A 534 3.62 -8.69 -25.68
CA PHE A 534 4.94 -8.92 -25.08
C PHE A 534 5.65 -7.60 -24.74
N MET A 535 5.64 -6.63 -25.66
CA MET A 535 6.30 -5.34 -25.46
C MET A 535 5.57 -4.43 -24.47
N LEU A 536 4.26 -4.60 -24.27
CA LEU A 536 3.47 -3.79 -23.35
C LEU A 536 3.39 -4.35 -21.93
N ILE A 537 3.46 -5.67 -21.79
CA ILE A 537 3.33 -6.35 -20.50
C ILE A 537 4.70 -6.80 -20.03
N THR A 538 5.36 -7.66 -20.80
CA THR A 538 6.57 -8.37 -20.37
C THR A 538 7.79 -7.46 -20.29
N MET A 539 7.98 -6.55 -21.24
CA MET A 539 9.14 -5.63 -21.27
C MET A 539 9.16 -4.62 -20.10
N PRO A 540 8.07 -3.86 -19.82
CA PRO A 540 8.04 -2.92 -18.70
C PRO A 540 8.14 -3.64 -17.35
N LEU A 541 7.51 -4.82 -17.21
CA LEU A 541 7.66 -5.65 -16.02
C LEU A 541 9.13 -6.05 -15.85
N ARG A 542 9.77 -6.62 -16.87
CA ARG A 542 11.19 -6.98 -16.84
C ARG A 542 12.10 -5.80 -16.46
N GLN A 543 11.87 -4.61 -17.02
CA GLN A 543 12.64 -3.42 -16.67
C GLN A 543 12.39 -2.95 -15.23
N SER A 544 11.15 -3.06 -14.73
CA SER A 544 10.84 -2.76 -13.34
C SER A 544 11.57 -3.71 -12.39
N TYR A 545 11.58 -5.02 -12.68
CA TYR A 545 12.29 -6.04 -11.90
C TYR A 545 13.80 -5.81 -11.89
N LEU A 546 14.41 -5.51 -13.05
CA LEU A 546 15.83 -5.17 -13.14
C LEU A 546 16.19 -3.91 -12.33
N THR A 547 15.34 -2.89 -12.36
CA THR A 547 15.56 -1.65 -11.60
C THR A 547 15.43 -1.89 -10.10
N VAL A 548 14.50 -2.74 -9.69
CA VAL A 548 14.33 -3.15 -8.29
C VAL A 548 15.55 -3.93 -7.81
N PHE A 549 15.98 -4.91 -8.59
CA PHE A 549 17.14 -5.73 -8.28
C PHE A 549 18.43 -4.89 -8.22
N TYR A 550 18.62 -3.95 -9.14
CA TYR A 550 19.74 -3.01 -9.11
C TYR A 550 19.78 -2.18 -7.82
N ARG A 551 18.64 -1.60 -7.40
CA ARG A 551 18.57 -0.80 -6.16
C ARG A 551 18.80 -1.66 -4.92
N TYR A 552 18.29 -2.90 -4.91
CA TYR A 552 18.57 -3.85 -3.83
C TYR A 552 20.05 -4.19 -3.71
N LEU A 553 20.70 -4.55 -4.82
CA LEU A 553 22.14 -4.80 -4.87
C LEU A 553 22.99 -3.55 -4.54
N SER A 554 22.43 -2.36 -4.70
CA SER A 554 23.10 -1.10 -4.33
C SER A 554 23.08 -0.83 -2.81
N THR A 555 22.27 -1.56 -2.04
CA THR A 555 22.27 -1.50 -0.57
C THR A 555 23.34 -2.41 0.02
N SER A 556 23.92 -2.04 1.17
CA SER A 556 24.94 -2.85 1.85
C SER A 556 24.39 -4.21 2.30
N GLU A 557 23.15 -4.24 2.77
CA GLU A 557 22.47 -5.47 3.22
C GLU A 557 22.11 -6.38 2.03
N GLY A 558 21.54 -5.81 0.95
CA GLY A 558 21.15 -6.58 -0.23
C GLY A 558 22.34 -7.15 -0.99
N TYR A 559 23.43 -6.38 -1.11
CA TYR A 559 24.68 -6.89 -1.67
C TYR A 559 25.27 -8.04 -0.84
N ALA A 560 25.30 -7.91 0.49
CA ALA A 560 25.85 -8.94 1.38
C ALA A 560 25.03 -10.24 1.34
N ALA A 561 23.71 -10.13 1.27
CA ALA A 561 22.81 -11.28 1.13
C ALA A 561 23.06 -12.05 -0.18
N VAL A 562 23.06 -11.36 -1.32
CA VAL A 562 23.28 -12.00 -2.62
C VAL A 562 24.70 -12.53 -2.75
N LEU A 563 25.69 -11.85 -2.15
CA LEU A 563 27.07 -12.35 -2.11
C LEU A 563 27.20 -13.61 -1.27
N THR A 564 26.50 -13.70 -0.13
CA THR A 564 26.48 -14.90 0.71
C THR A 564 25.86 -16.06 -0.04
N PHE A 565 24.79 -15.81 -0.79
CA PHE A 565 24.18 -16.80 -1.68
C PHE A 565 25.11 -17.24 -2.82
N CYS A 566 25.69 -16.31 -3.57
CA CYS A 566 26.60 -16.64 -4.67
C CYS A 566 27.84 -17.42 -4.19
N ARG A 567 28.28 -17.22 -2.94
CA ARG A 567 29.36 -18.01 -2.32
C ARG A 567 28.94 -19.45 -2.02
N MET A 568 27.66 -19.69 -1.69
CA MET A 568 27.13 -21.04 -1.48
C MET A 568 26.97 -21.81 -2.80
N GLU A 569 26.56 -21.12 -3.86
CA GLU A 569 26.39 -21.66 -5.22
C GLU A 569 27.69 -21.66 -6.06
N LEU A 570 28.83 -21.29 -5.47
CA LEU A 570 30.16 -21.25 -6.12
C LEU A 570 30.23 -20.35 -7.38
N ALA A 571 29.46 -19.26 -7.43
CA ALA A 571 29.49 -18.29 -8.53
C ALA A 571 29.52 -16.81 -8.08
N PRO A 572 30.42 -16.37 -7.17
CA PRO A 572 30.52 -14.98 -6.70
C PRO A 572 31.10 -13.99 -7.72
N GLU A 573 31.76 -14.47 -8.77
CA GLU A 573 32.60 -13.68 -9.65
C GLU A 573 31.80 -12.65 -10.45
N LEU A 574 30.60 -13.03 -10.91
CA LEU A 574 29.71 -12.15 -11.66
C LEU A 574 29.23 -10.95 -10.82
N LEU A 575 28.93 -11.19 -9.54
CA LEU A 575 28.50 -10.15 -8.60
C LEU A 575 29.67 -9.24 -8.20
N LEU A 576 30.85 -9.81 -7.99
CA LEU A 576 32.07 -9.06 -7.69
C LEU A 576 32.50 -8.18 -8.87
N ALA A 577 32.45 -8.70 -10.10
CA ALA A 577 32.74 -7.94 -11.31
C ALA A 577 31.77 -6.75 -11.48
N TRP A 578 30.47 -6.97 -11.27
CA TRP A 578 29.48 -5.90 -11.29
C TRP A 578 29.76 -4.83 -10.22
N HIS A 579 30.10 -5.24 -8.99
CA HIS A 579 30.37 -4.33 -7.88
C HIS A 579 31.61 -3.45 -8.11
N GLU A 580 32.68 -3.99 -8.68
CA GLU A 580 33.87 -3.20 -9.03
C GLU A 580 33.55 -2.15 -10.10
N VAL A 581 32.72 -2.48 -11.09
CA VAL A 581 32.26 -1.50 -12.09
C VAL A 581 31.36 -0.41 -11.46
N GLU A 582 30.56 -0.73 -10.45
CA GLU A 582 29.78 0.28 -9.70
C GLU A 582 30.69 1.21 -8.86
N LYS A 583 31.79 0.71 -8.29
CA LYS A 583 32.79 1.57 -7.61
C LYS A 583 33.43 2.57 -8.57
N PHE A 584 33.67 2.17 -9.82
CA PHE A 584 34.10 3.10 -10.87
C PHE A 584 33.06 4.21 -11.11
N LYS A 585 31.77 3.86 -11.20
CA LYS A 585 30.69 4.86 -11.36
C LYS A 585 30.61 5.85 -10.20
N ARG A 586 30.99 5.43 -8.99
CA ARG A 586 31.09 6.27 -7.78
C ARG A 586 32.38 7.09 -7.71
N GLY A 587 33.29 6.91 -8.66
CA GLY A 587 34.60 7.59 -8.69
C GLY A 587 35.62 7.02 -7.69
N GLU A 588 35.35 5.87 -7.09
CA GLU A 588 36.21 5.23 -6.09
C GLU A 588 37.39 4.49 -6.73
N VAL A 589 37.27 4.15 -8.01
CA VAL A 589 38.16 3.26 -8.76
C VAL A 589 38.49 3.87 -10.11
N THR A 590 39.72 3.68 -10.61
CA THR A 590 40.16 4.19 -11.91
C THR A 590 39.85 3.23 -13.06
N VAL A 591 39.86 3.75 -14.29
CA VAL A 591 39.71 2.93 -15.50
C VAL A 591 40.76 1.82 -15.54
N ASP A 592 42.02 2.13 -15.23
CA ASP A 592 43.12 1.17 -15.24
C ASP A 592 42.93 0.01 -14.27
N TYR A 593 42.33 0.28 -13.12
CA TYR A 593 41.99 -0.74 -12.14
C TYR A 593 40.89 -1.69 -12.64
N ILE A 594 39.84 -1.17 -13.30
CA ILE A 594 38.79 -2.02 -13.90
C ILE A 594 39.38 -2.90 -15.00
N TYR A 595 40.30 -2.35 -15.80
CA TYR A 595 40.99 -3.15 -16.81
C TYR A 595 41.85 -4.27 -16.22
N ALA A 596 42.63 -3.98 -15.18
CA ALA A 596 43.48 -4.97 -14.52
C ALA A 596 42.67 -6.03 -13.74
N LYS A 597 41.60 -5.61 -13.07
CA LYS A 597 40.87 -6.47 -12.12
C LYS A 597 39.65 -7.15 -12.72
N VAL A 598 38.97 -6.59 -13.71
CA VAL A 598 37.75 -7.17 -14.30
C VAL A 598 37.97 -7.64 -15.73
N LEU A 599 38.80 -6.93 -16.51
CA LEU A 599 38.91 -7.15 -17.96
C LEU A 599 40.22 -7.81 -18.41
N ASP A 600 41.18 -8.11 -17.52
CA ASP A 600 42.46 -8.74 -17.86
C ASP A 600 42.33 -10.28 -17.96
N LEU A 601 43.05 -10.89 -18.89
CA LEU A 601 43.01 -12.34 -19.20
C LEU A 601 43.56 -13.19 -18.03
N HIS A 602 44.38 -12.58 -17.18
CA HIS A 602 44.97 -13.21 -16.00
C HIS A 602 44.24 -12.84 -14.70
N SER A 603 43.17 -12.05 -14.77
CA SER A 603 42.38 -11.72 -13.59
C SER A 603 41.51 -12.90 -13.18
N GLU A 604 41.46 -13.17 -11.87
CA GLU A 604 40.57 -14.15 -11.23
C GLU A 604 39.09 -13.91 -11.61
N LEU A 605 38.68 -12.66 -11.82
CA LEU A 605 37.31 -12.30 -12.18
C LEU A 605 36.99 -12.48 -13.68
N PHE A 606 38.00 -12.63 -14.55
CA PHE A 606 37.82 -12.82 -16.00
C PHE A 606 37.92 -14.29 -16.41
N GLN A 607 38.57 -15.13 -15.60
CA GLN A 607 38.83 -16.53 -15.91
C GLN A 607 37.65 -17.46 -15.63
N VAL A 608 36.61 -17.01 -14.91
CA VAL A 608 35.47 -17.84 -14.51
C VAL A 608 34.21 -17.45 -15.30
N ASP A 609 33.65 -18.41 -16.06
CA ASP A 609 32.31 -18.50 -16.67
C ASP A 609 31.55 -17.21 -17.05
N LEU A 610 32.26 -16.18 -17.55
CA LEU A 610 31.63 -15.03 -18.20
C LEU A 610 31.07 -15.46 -19.56
N ALA A 611 29.76 -15.22 -19.75
CA ALA A 611 29.07 -15.43 -21.01
C ALA A 611 29.81 -14.76 -22.19
N ASP A 612 29.81 -15.41 -23.35
CA ASP A 612 30.56 -14.98 -24.54
C ASP A 612 30.27 -13.52 -24.94
N GLU A 613 29.05 -13.05 -24.70
CA GLU A 613 28.61 -11.68 -24.93
C GLU A 613 29.40 -10.66 -24.10
N VAL A 614 29.65 -10.94 -22.81
CA VAL A 614 30.45 -10.08 -21.92
C VAL A 614 31.93 -10.17 -22.28
N ARG A 615 32.40 -11.36 -22.67
CA ARG A 615 33.77 -11.56 -23.16
C ARG A 615 34.04 -10.74 -24.42
N ASN A 616 33.09 -10.69 -25.35
CA ASN A 616 33.18 -9.88 -26.58
C ASN A 616 33.20 -8.38 -26.29
N ILE A 617 32.37 -7.91 -25.36
CA ILE A 617 32.38 -6.51 -24.90
C ILE A 617 33.72 -6.17 -24.25
N ALA A 618 34.23 -7.04 -23.38
CA ALA A 618 35.51 -6.87 -22.70
C ALA A 618 36.71 -6.87 -23.66
N VAL A 619 36.71 -7.76 -24.66
CA VAL A 619 37.73 -7.80 -25.72
C VAL A 619 37.70 -6.52 -26.55
N SER A 620 36.51 -5.99 -26.85
CA SER A 620 36.35 -4.70 -27.55
C SER A 620 36.95 -3.54 -26.74
N PHE A 621 36.62 -3.45 -25.44
CA PHE A 621 37.21 -2.46 -24.53
C PHE A 621 38.73 -2.60 -24.41
N ARG A 622 39.27 -3.83 -24.40
CA ARG A 622 40.72 -4.08 -24.34
C ARG A 622 41.44 -3.71 -25.63
N SER A 623 40.88 -4.07 -26.78
CA SER A 623 41.39 -3.68 -28.10
C SER A 623 41.48 -2.16 -28.24
N TRP A 624 40.46 -1.46 -27.72
CA TRP A 624 40.46 -0.01 -27.67
C TRP A 624 41.55 0.55 -26.75
N LYS A 625 41.65 0.06 -25.50
CA LYS A 625 42.69 0.51 -24.54
C LYS A 625 44.10 0.34 -25.09
N ASN A 626 44.41 -0.83 -25.66
CA ASN A 626 45.73 -1.08 -26.25
C ASN A 626 46.05 -0.08 -27.38
N LYS A 627 45.05 0.33 -28.18
CA LYS A 627 45.24 1.35 -29.22
C LYS A 627 45.46 2.75 -28.62
N VAL A 628 44.77 3.08 -27.54
CA VAL A 628 44.92 4.36 -26.83
C VAL A 628 46.27 4.45 -26.13
N ASP A 629 46.71 3.38 -25.46
CA ASP A 629 48.00 3.32 -24.78
C ASP A 629 49.17 3.44 -25.78
N VAL A 630 49.04 2.83 -26.97
CA VAL A 630 50.00 3.00 -28.08
C VAL A 630 50.03 4.45 -28.60
N LEU A 631 48.90 5.16 -28.60
CA LEU A 631 48.82 6.57 -29.00
C LEU A 631 49.37 7.53 -27.93
N LEU A 632 49.49 7.08 -26.68
CA LEU A 632 49.95 7.89 -25.54
C LEU A 632 51.44 7.68 -25.19
N GLN A 633 52.14 6.75 -25.83
CA GLN A 633 53.60 6.57 -25.63
C GLN A 633 54.40 7.70 -26.31
N PRO A 634 55.36 8.34 -25.61
CA PRO A 634 56.22 9.35 -26.20
C PRO A 634 57.33 8.69 -27.02
N GLY A 635 57.02 8.42 -28.29
CA GLY A 635 58.02 8.01 -29.29
C GLY A 635 57.60 6.78 -30.08
N ASP A 636 56.73 6.95 -31.08
CA ASP A 636 56.86 6.35 -32.42
C ASP A 636 55.61 6.65 -33.27
N ILE A 637 55.54 7.90 -33.74
CA ILE A 637 54.46 8.42 -34.59
C ILE A 637 54.48 7.79 -36.01
N ALA A 638 55.47 6.97 -36.35
CA ALA A 638 55.61 6.39 -37.68
C ALA A 638 54.83 5.07 -37.88
N ALA A 639 54.69 4.22 -36.85
CA ALA A 639 54.07 2.90 -37.00
C ALA A 639 52.52 2.93 -36.97
N ALA A 640 51.92 3.91 -36.27
CA ALA A 640 50.47 3.99 -36.08
C ALA A 640 49.67 4.39 -37.34
N ARG A 641 50.34 4.83 -38.43
CA ARG A 641 49.65 5.25 -39.67
C ARG A 641 49.29 4.09 -40.60
N ALA A 642 49.87 2.91 -40.46
CA ALA A 642 49.63 1.79 -41.38
C ALA A 642 48.38 0.95 -41.03
N GLY A 643 47.89 0.98 -39.79
CA GLY A 643 46.81 0.10 -39.32
C GLY A 643 45.39 0.68 -39.38
N VAL A 644 45.20 1.91 -39.88
CA VAL A 644 43.92 2.65 -39.76
C VAL A 644 42.89 2.25 -40.84
N VAL A 645 43.28 1.50 -41.87
CA VAL A 645 42.37 1.19 -43.00
C VAL A 645 41.39 0.06 -42.69
N GLU A 646 41.62 -0.77 -41.67
CA GLU A 646 40.74 -1.91 -41.34
C GLU A 646 39.73 -1.64 -40.20
N ALA A 647 39.66 -0.40 -39.71
CA ALA A 647 38.79 0.00 -38.59
C ALA A 647 37.39 0.51 -39.00
N ALA A 648 36.98 0.34 -40.27
CA ALA A 648 35.70 0.85 -40.76
C ALA A 648 34.49 -0.05 -40.45
N LYS A 649 34.68 -1.28 -39.96
CA LYS A 649 33.57 -2.23 -39.69
C LYS A 649 33.13 -2.35 -38.22
N LEU A 650 33.86 -1.76 -37.25
CA LEU A 650 33.53 -1.85 -35.81
C LEU A 650 33.16 -0.50 -35.15
N ALA A 651 33.04 0.57 -35.93
CA ALA A 651 32.95 1.95 -35.42
C ALA A 651 31.56 2.41 -34.91
N SER A 652 30.61 1.52 -34.62
CA SER A 652 29.27 1.92 -34.14
C SER A 652 29.16 2.11 -32.62
N PHE A 653 30.18 1.75 -31.83
CA PHE A 653 30.11 1.76 -30.36
C PHE A 653 31.19 2.58 -29.63
N VAL A 654 32.05 3.33 -30.34
CA VAL A 654 33.19 4.05 -29.72
C VAL A 654 33.29 5.49 -30.23
N PRO A 655 33.38 6.52 -29.37
CA PRO A 655 33.56 7.90 -29.82
C PRO A 655 34.97 8.12 -30.40
N ALA A 656 35.08 8.92 -31.46
CA ALA A 656 36.37 9.27 -32.08
C ALA A 656 37.23 10.14 -31.12
N PRO A 657 38.58 10.01 -31.14
CA PRO A 657 39.45 10.76 -30.25
C PRO A 657 39.48 12.25 -30.65
N ALA A 658 39.13 13.14 -29.70
CA ALA A 658 39.24 14.59 -29.84
C ALA A 658 40.67 15.06 -29.52
N ARG A 659 41.11 16.13 -30.20
CA ARG A 659 42.43 16.76 -30.02
C ARG A 659 42.63 17.31 -28.59
N PRO A 660 43.88 17.38 -28.09
CA PRO A 660 44.15 17.73 -26.70
C PRO A 660 44.15 19.25 -26.51
N SER A 661 43.08 19.79 -25.91
CA SER A 661 43.13 21.07 -25.19
C SER A 661 42.07 21.08 -24.09
N GLU A 662 42.53 21.42 -22.89
CA GLU A 662 41.78 21.74 -21.66
C GLU A 662 41.08 20.56 -20.95
N SER A 663 41.71 20.18 -19.82
CA SER A 663 41.22 19.44 -18.64
C SER A 663 39.73 19.07 -18.57
N ARG A 664 39.26 18.17 -19.42
CA ARG A 664 38.13 17.27 -19.13
C ARG A 664 38.69 15.91 -18.71
N PRO A 665 38.15 15.23 -17.68
CA PRO A 665 38.50 13.84 -17.45
C PRO A 665 38.23 13.06 -18.74
N LEU A 666 39.24 12.32 -19.21
CA LEU A 666 39.20 11.57 -20.48
C LEU A 666 38.08 10.50 -20.51
N TYR A 667 37.49 10.20 -19.35
CA TYR A 667 36.51 9.15 -19.10
C TYR A 667 35.37 9.68 -18.24
N ASP A 668 34.13 9.49 -18.70
CA ASP A 668 32.92 9.84 -17.95
C ASP A 668 32.42 8.63 -17.13
N ALA A 669 31.60 8.86 -16.10
CA ALA A 669 31.02 7.82 -15.24
C ALA A 669 30.16 6.81 -16.02
N THR A 670 29.76 7.14 -17.25
CA THR A 670 29.00 6.29 -18.16
C THR A 670 29.86 5.35 -19.02
N PHE A 671 31.20 5.45 -18.95
CA PHE A 671 32.13 4.73 -19.83
C PHE A 671 31.94 3.19 -19.80
N PHE A 672 31.76 2.60 -18.61
CA PHE A 672 31.49 1.16 -18.45
C PHE A 672 30.00 0.82 -18.27
N HIS A 673 29.09 1.75 -18.58
CA HIS A 673 27.64 1.52 -18.44
C HIS A 673 27.15 0.28 -19.22
N PRO A 674 27.58 0.03 -20.48
CA PRO A 674 27.16 -1.18 -21.23
C PRO A 674 27.61 -2.48 -20.53
N LEU A 675 28.83 -2.50 -20.00
CA LEU A 675 29.37 -3.64 -19.26
C LEU A 675 28.59 -3.88 -17.95
N SER A 676 28.29 -2.82 -17.19
CA SER A 676 27.51 -2.92 -15.95
C SER A 676 26.08 -3.40 -16.19
N ALA A 677 25.46 -2.97 -17.29
CA ALA A 677 24.10 -3.35 -17.63
C ALA A 677 24.02 -4.83 -18.04
N GLU A 678 25.03 -5.32 -18.76
CA GLU A 678 25.08 -6.72 -19.17
C GLU A 678 25.39 -7.66 -17.99
N LEU A 679 26.32 -7.28 -17.11
CA LEU A 679 26.58 -8.01 -15.87
C LEU A 679 25.34 -8.08 -14.97
N LEU A 680 24.60 -6.98 -14.84
CA LEU A 680 23.33 -6.96 -14.10
C LEU A 680 22.26 -7.85 -14.76
N ARG A 681 22.20 -7.88 -16.10
CA ARG A 681 21.27 -8.74 -16.84
C ARG A 681 21.57 -10.22 -16.57
N LEU A 682 22.84 -10.61 -16.56
CA LEU A 682 23.24 -11.98 -16.27
C LEU A 682 22.98 -12.36 -14.80
N LEU A 683 23.22 -11.45 -13.85
CA LEU A 683 22.85 -11.65 -12.45
C LEU A 683 21.34 -11.88 -12.31
N TYR A 684 20.53 -11.10 -13.03
CA TYR A 684 19.08 -11.26 -13.05
C TYR A 684 18.62 -12.59 -13.67
N LEU A 685 19.29 -13.08 -14.72
CA LEU A 685 18.87 -14.29 -15.43
C LEU A 685 19.35 -15.58 -14.76
N HIS A 686 20.53 -15.56 -14.16
CA HIS A 686 21.18 -16.78 -13.65
C HIS A 686 21.21 -16.88 -12.13
N VAL A 687 21.34 -15.76 -11.43
CA VAL A 687 21.46 -15.75 -9.97
C VAL A 687 20.11 -15.55 -9.30
N LEU A 688 19.28 -14.62 -9.80
CA LEU A 688 17.99 -14.28 -9.17
C LEU A 688 16.98 -15.45 -9.13
N PRO A 689 16.78 -16.25 -10.20
CA PRO A 689 15.82 -17.37 -10.16
C PRO A 689 16.26 -18.47 -9.19
N ARG A 690 17.58 -18.68 -9.06
CA ARG A 690 18.12 -19.63 -8.07
C ARG A 690 18.03 -19.08 -6.66
N PHE A 691 18.22 -17.76 -6.49
CA PHE A 691 18.01 -17.10 -5.20
C PHE A 691 16.56 -17.22 -4.71
N GLU A 692 15.59 -17.26 -5.64
CA GLU A 692 14.16 -17.50 -5.37
C GLU A 692 13.87 -18.94 -4.89
N GLU A 693 14.57 -19.93 -5.44
CA GLU A 693 14.40 -21.35 -5.11
C GLU A 693 14.93 -21.74 -3.71
N PHE A 694 15.63 -20.84 -3.00
CA PHE A 694 16.09 -21.03 -1.62
C PHE A 694 15.13 -20.35 -0.62
N PRO A 695 14.00 -20.99 -0.25
CA PRO A 695 12.85 -20.33 0.36
C PRO A 695 13.05 -20.08 1.87
N GLN A 696 14.17 -20.55 2.43
CA GLN A 696 14.50 -20.45 3.86
C GLN A 696 15.42 -19.27 4.21
N SER A 697 15.93 -18.51 3.23
CA SER A 697 16.71 -17.31 3.56
C SER A 697 15.75 -16.17 3.92
N SER A 698 15.92 -15.61 5.12
CA SER A 698 15.27 -14.35 5.54
C SER A 698 15.44 -13.25 4.50
N ASP A 699 16.53 -13.33 3.75
CA ASP A 699 17.00 -12.32 2.81
C ASP A 699 16.19 -12.29 1.51
N TRP A 700 15.67 -13.44 1.04
CA TRP A 700 14.69 -13.47 -0.06
C TRP A 700 13.37 -12.79 0.34
N ILE A 701 12.94 -13.00 1.58
CA ILE A 701 11.73 -12.36 2.13
C ILE A 701 11.95 -10.84 2.26
N VAL A 702 13.15 -10.40 2.67
CA VAL A 702 13.55 -8.98 2.71
C VAL A 702 13.61 -8.38 1.31
N PHE A 703 14.18 -9.08 0.32
CA PHE A 703 14.16 -8.66 -1.08
C PHE A 703 12.73 -8.53 -1.62
N ARG A 704 11.86 -9.52 -1.40
CA ARG A 704 10.46 -9.53 -1.87
C ARG A 704 9.60 -8.48 -1.17
N ASN A 705 9.83 -8.24 0.12
CA ASN A 705 9.19 -7.15 0.86
C ASN A 705 9.74 -5.78 0.43
N GLY A 706 11.02 -5.70 0.09
CA GLY A 706 11.68 -4.55 -0.51
C GLY A 706 11.16 -4.24 -1.92
N GLU A 707 10.92 -5.26 -2.75
CA GLU A 707 10.28 -5.18 -4.06
C GLU A 707 8.86 -4.65 -3.93
N LYS A 708 8.05 -5.24 -3.04
CA LYS A 708 6.69 -4.75 -2.73
C LYS A 708 6.73 -3.31 -2.21
N ALA A 709 7.65 -2.98 -1.31
CA ALA A 709 7.81 -1.63 -0.78
C ALA A 709 8.33 -0.64 -1.83
N MET A 710 9.17 -1.06 -2.76
CA MET A 710 9.73 -0.24 -3.82
C MET A 710 8.78 -0.01 -4.98
N VAL A 711 8.01 -1.02 -5.40
CA VAL A 711 6.89 -0.85 -6.33
C VAL A 711 5.84 0.06 -5.70
N SER A 712 5.63 -0.07 -4.38
CA SER A 712 4.81 0.87 -3.61
C SER A 712 5.42 2.26 -3.52
N LEU A 713 6.75 2.39 -3.35
CA LEU A 713 7.47 3.66 -3.24
C LEU A 713 7.60 4.37 -4.58
N ASP A 714 7.80 3.67 -5.70
CA ASP A 714 7.74 4.25 -7.05
C ASP A 714 6.29 4.60 -7.43
N ALA A 715 5.29 3.85 -6.93
CA ALA A 715 3.88 4.24 -7.04
C ALA A 715 3.55 5.45 -6.17
N VAL A 716 4.13 5.54 -4.97
CA VAL A 716 4.04 6.67 -4.04
C VAL A 716 4.83 7.87 -4.56
N ASP A 717 5.99 7.70 -5.18
CA ASP A 717 6.83 8.76 -5.76
C ASP A 717 6.18 9.30 -7.04
N ASN A 718 5.56 8.43 -7.84
CA ASN A 718 4.63 8.83 -8.91
C ASN A 718 3.35 9.50 -8.38
N MET A 719 2.98 9.29 -7.11
CA MET A 719 1.86 9.98 -6.45
C MET A 719 2.29 11.30 -5.80
N VAL A 720 3.52 11.38 -5.27
CA VAL A 720 4.13 12.54 -4.62
C VAL A 720 4.50 13.57 -5.69
N ARG A 721 5.05 13.15 -6.83
CA ARG A 721 5.22 14.00 -8.02
C ARG A 721 3.88 14.50 -8.60
N LYS A 722 2.77 13.81 -8.34
CA LYS A 722 1.41 14.25 -8.70
C LYS A 722 0.78 15.24 -7.71
N THR A 723 1.45 15.58 -6.60
CA THR A 723 0.92 16.45 -5.55
C THR A 723 1.56 17.84 -5.44
N VAL A 724 2.52 18.20 -6.29
CA VAL A 724 3.16 19.53 -6.20
C VAL A 724 2.34 20.59 -6.93
N VAL A 725 1.40 21.24 -6.23
CA VAL A 725 0.97 22.61 -6.60
C VAL A 725 1.28 23.57 -5.46
N VAL A 726 2.03 24.60 -5.84
CA VAL A 726 2.71 25.66 -5.09
C VAL A 726 1.75 26.74 -4.56
N SER A 727 2.05 27.30 -3.38
CA SER A 727 1.96 28.74 -2.95
C SER A 727 2.18 28.79 -1.43
N ARG A 728 3.07 29.56 -0.77
CA ARG A 728 4.01 30.68 -1.05
C ARG A 728 5.05 30.72 0.11
N PRO A 729 6.05 31.62 0.14
CA PRO A 729 7.44 31.32 0.49
C PRO A 729 7.70 31.22 2.00
N LEU A 730 8.43 30.18 2.42
CA LEU A 730 9.22 30.19 3.64
C LEU A 730 10.52 29.42 3.35
N ALA A 731 11.64 30.08 3.68
CA ALA A 731 13.05 29.68 3.56
C ALA A 731 13.36 28.25 3.08
N SER A 732 14.09 28.16 1.97
CA SER A 732 14.75 26.93 1.51
C SER A 732 15.80 26.48 2.53
N MET A 733 15.55 25.35 3.20
CA MET A 733 16.60 24.54 3.81
C MET A 733 16.76 23.25 3.01
N THR A 734 17.30 23.39 1.81
CA THR A 734 17.98 22.30 1.09
C THR A 734 19.08 22.96 0.26
N PRO A 735 20.37 22.66 0.48
CA PRO A 735 21.47 23.32 -0.20
C PRO A 735 21.52 22.93 -1.68
N ASN A 736 21.74 23.93 -2.54
CA ASN A 736 21.89 23.78 -3.97
C ASN A 736 23.34 23.37 -4.29
N ILE A 737 23.52 22.41 -5.20
CA ILE A 737 24.80 21.77 -5.54
C ILE A 737 25.77 22.70 -6.31
N GLU A 738 25.32 23.90 -6.69
CA GLU A 738 26.12 24.90 -7.40
C GLU A 738 26.79 25.95 -6.49
N ASP A 739 26.58 25.93 -5.16
CA ASP A 739 27.19 26.87 -4.20
C ASP A 739 28.43 26.32 -3.46
N ILE A 740 29.15 25.34 -4.02
CA ILE A 740 30.43 24.88 -3.46
C ILE A 740 31.59 25.57 -4.21
N PRO A 741 32.18 26.64 -3.66
CA PRO A 741 33.42 27.18 -4.19
C PRO A 741 34.56 26.20 -3.91
N HIS A 742 35.18 25.71 -4.99
CA HIS A 742 36.50 25.09 -4.95
C HIS A 742 37.53 26.12 -4.48
N GLY A 743 38.27 25.85 -3.40
CA GLY A 743 39.53 26.55 -3.13
C GLY A 743 39.89 26.73 -1.67
N ARG A 744 40.98 26.06 -1.26
CA ARG A 744 41.73 26.24 -0.01
C ARG A 744 41.96 27.72 0.36
N ARG A 745 41.84 28.06 1.66
CA ARG A 745 42.86 28.86 2.38
C ARG A 745 42.73 28.70 3.91
N MET A 746 43.90 28.85 4.55
CA MET A 746 44.30 28.43 5.89
C MET A 746 43.55 29.11 7.04
N LEU A 747 43.41 28.37 8.14
CA LEU A 747 43.16 28.88 9.48
C LEU A 747 44.33 29.79 9.92
N ALA A 748 44.03 31.05 10.23
CA ALA A 748 44.83 31.87 11.14
C ALA A 748 43.90 32.33 12.27
N MET A 749 44.30 32.00 13.51
CA MET A 749 43.62 32.46 14.73
C MET A 749 43.92 33.95 15.01
N PRO A 750 43.11 34.59 15.88
CA PRO A 750 42.91 36.03 15.93
C PRO A 750 43.98 36.73 16.77
N GLN A 751 44.39 37.91 16.32
CA GLN A 751 44.98 38.92 17.19
C GLN A 751 44.07 40.15 17.17
N GLU A 752 43.85 40.67 18.38
CA GLU A 752 43.48 42.05 18.65
C GLU A 752 42.06 42.47 18.27
N GLU A 753 41.16 42.38 19.25
CA GLU A 753 40.42 43.56 19.72
C GLU A 753 39.90 43.30 21.15
N LEU A 754 40.86 43.39 22.08
CA LEU A 754 40.65 43.91 23.41
C LEU A 754 40.95 45.41 23.30
N ARG A 755 39.91 46.24 23.27
CA ARG A 755 39.86 47.58 23.85
C ARG A 755 38.43 48.05 24.04
#